data_AF-A0A956IS13-F1
#
_entry.id   AF-A0A956IS13-F1
#
_cell.length_a   1.000
_cell.length_b   1.000
_cell.length_c   1.000
_cell.angle_alpha   90.00
_cell.angle_beta   90.00
_cell.angle_gamma   90.00
#
_symmetry.space_group_name_H-M   'P 1'
#
loop_
_entity.id
_entity.type
_entity.pdbx_description
1 polymer ?
#
loop_
_entity_poly.entity_id
_entity_poly.type
_entity_poly.pdbx_seq_one_letter_code
_entity_poly.pdbx_strand_id
1 'polypeptide(L)'
;MRSPSTDAGQDLADPFRHGLTPASPPGVNARSRRRTVRAWVGLALTALLWSGCSSSDPTAEPKPQQACEVDTDCPAAMPFCNTGACLECRGSLDCAADQQCTEGACVAGPPCGAGCASGVCDPTTERCVECLSSDDCEAGEVCRDQHCVEHCESTADCGGIGVCDTLVGSCVACLGPSDCPSGQYCQAERCEPQVCTPSASQCEGNAVRHCSGTGSVWVDPIACGEKQTCVEEAGHAYCDVQRCTPGEVSCDQERVVKCSDDGLKLEVAEDCVANGQACDAAACVPVTCTPGETFCLGEEFRSCRLDGASSDPIQSCSSNQHCDDAGGCLLNVCTPGESTCVGNTLHVCDSDGSGYDGGTPCGSAAECVNGVCETHACSPDAYFCDGGNVQRCSVDGLTWNLADYCEPGGSCVDGETTCQPPPYQYCQPDAWYCYVNYRRKCNSAGTSYVQSEYCGAGEACVGTECVPVICTPGERFCKDGNVYACSADGSASILQDLCAPEEYCRNGDYSCYPDTCTPGSVSCSGNYLRTCNAEGSGSTSVSCAATGEICLQDHCETVVCTPLSKRCLDYEHTETCRADGSGWDAAPCDGDEHCSSGTCNLDNCEKGQVGCQGTKRATCKADGTGWEPGGVDCAASGQTCVAGECRDRLCEPSTIYCEYGDIYQCDYTGRAGFFVDTCSGSYHCEDGSYYCVENECDPGRPACDGTRATNCSPNGLFEAGGTVCGQYCAGGACVNEFFSEDFDTSLTGWSSVNADVQASLDGTTATESSAQSLLLTRTGSMSGTAISVEFPEERPQAISWWAMVDRTGSDASTIRFYSDQQTEPTVTHGFFAAAMGIRRNYGSMATSDNYLADRWYHFELRNIDWSTRWFDFYVDGVLRSQLRLEPVGYGVSRISLECGSAVASCRFDQIEFTP
;
A
#
# COMPACT_ATOMS: atom_id res chain seq x y z
N MET A 1 46.93 -12.90 -10.92
CA MET A 1 47.65 -13.78 -11.87
C MET A 1 46.67 -14.83 -12.40
N ARG A 2 47.10 -15.92 -13.07
CA ARG A 2 46.21 -16.87 -13.77
C ARG A 2 45.43 -17.80 -12.82
N SER A 3 44.26 -18.24 -13.30
CA SER A 3 43.42 -19.38 -12.88
C SER A 3 44.13 -20.75 -13.10
N PRO A 4 43.54 -21.97 -12.87
CA PRO A 4 42.12 -22.30 -12.64
C PRO A 4 41.76 -23.48 -11.65
N SER A 5 40.44 -23.68 -11.45
CA SER A 5 39.65 -24.94 -11.30
C SER A 5 40.19 -26.23 -10.65
N THR A 6 39.34 -26.91 -9.84
CA THR A 6 39.04 -28.36 -9.98
C THR A 6 37.77 -28.77 -9.22
N ASP A 7 37.08 -29.81 -9.69
CA ASP A 7 35.87 -30.41 -9.08
C ASP A 7 36.17 -31.40 -7.94
N ALA A 8 35.19 -31.59 -7.04
CA ALA A 8 34.70 -32.90 -6.60
C ALA A 8 33.47 -32.76 -5.66
N GLY A 9 32.58 -33.75 -5.66
CA GLY A 9 31.52 -33.90 -4.65
C GLY A 9 31.05 -35.35 -4.55
N GLN A 10 30.46 -35.73 -3.41
CA GLN A 10 29.65 -36.95 -3.26
C GLN A 10 28.85 -36.97 -1.94
N ASP A 11 27.89 -37.89 -1.88
CA ASP A 11 26.82 -38.00 -0.88
C ASP A 11 27.24 -38.46 0.53
N LEU A 12 26.25 -38.38 1.46
CA LEU A 12 25.90 -39.26 2.60
C LEU A 12 25.50 -38.41 3.83
N ALA A 13 24.55 -38.77 4.71
CA ALA A 13 23.33 -39.59 4.63
C ALA A 13 22.52 -39.39 5.94
N ASP A 14 21.19 -39.44 5.90
CA ASP A 14 20.30 -39.43 7.08
C ASP A 14 20.45 -40.73 7.92
N PRO A 15 20.39 -40.66 9.26
CA PRO A 15 19.24 -41.28 9.93
C PRO A 15 18.76 -40.57 11.22
N PHE A 16 17.43 -40.51 11.43
CA PHE A 16 16.74 -41.50 12.29
C PHE A 16 15.19 -41.42 12.23
N ARG A 17 14.52 -42.58 12.37
CA ARG A 17 13.04 -42.72 12.34
C ARG A 17 12.44 -43.25 13.65
N HIS A 18 11.34 -42.64 14.09
CA HIS A 18 10.16 -43.30 14.69
C HIS A 18 8.93 -42.40 14.42
N GLY A 19 7.72 -42.85 14.03
CA GLY A 19 7.28 -44.18 13.59
C GLY A 19 6.17 -44.80 14.45
N LEU A 20 4.90 -44.63 14.08
CA LEU A 20 3.75 -45.45 14.54
C LEU A 20 2.51 -45.29 13.63
N THR A 21 1.47 -46.13 13.82
CA THR A 21 0.33 -46.35 12.90
C THR A 21 -1.05 -46.24 13.59
N PRO A 22 -2.17 -46.05 12.84
CA PRO A 22 -3.46 -45.66 13.43
C PRO A 22 -4.35 -46.82 13.92
N ALA A 23 -5.24 -46.54 14.88
CA ALA A 23 -6.34 -47.41 15.32
C ALA A 23 -7.53 -46.60 15.90
N SER A 24 -8.69 -47.24 16.06
CA SER A 24 -9.95 -46.70 16.65
C SER A 24 -10.76 -47.88 17.25
N PRO A 25 -11.95 -47.68 17.87
CA PRO A 25 -12.56 -46.54 18.58
C PRO A 25 -12.85 -46.93 20.08
N PRO A 26 -13.78 -46.27 20.85
CA PRO A 26 -15.23 -46.51 20.71
C PRO A 26 -16.22 -45.33 21.01
N GLY A 27 -17.13 -45.06 20.05
CA GLY A 27 -18.49 -44.45 20.22
C GLY A 27 -18.59 -43.05 20.86
N VAL A 28 -19.75 -42.54 21.35
CA VAL A 28 -21.20 -42.93 21.29
C VAL A 28 -22.04 -41.65 21.65
N ASN A 29 -23.36 -41.45 21.42
CA ASN A 29 -24.49 -42.20 20.84
C ASN A 29 -25.67 -41.26 20.43
N ALA A 30 -26.33 -41.51 19.28
CA ALA A 30 -27.67 -41.01 18.85
C ALA A 30 -27.88 -39.49 18.61
N ARG A 31 -28.81 -39.00 17.76
CA ARG A 31 -29.98 -39.62 17.07
C ARG A 31 -30.09 -39.25 15.57
N SER A 32 -30.83 -40.06 14.81
CA SER A 32 -31.11 -39.91 13.36
C SER A 32 -32.61 -39.87 13.05
N ARG A 33 -33.03 -39.38 11.86
CA ARG A 33 -34.21 -39.91 11.12
C ARG A 33 -34.31 -39.50 9.63
N ARG A 34 -34.16 -40.49 8.74
CA ARG A 34 -34.88 -40.65 7.45
C ARG A 34 -35.34 -42.12 7.37
N ARG A 35 -36.36 -42.45 6.58
CA ARG A 35 -36.79 -43.85 6.29
C ARG A 35 -37.48 -43.98 4.93
N THR A 36 -37.27 -45.12 4.27
CA THR A 36 -37.87 -45.53 2.99
C THR A 36 -38.60 -46.89 3.12
N VAL A 37 -39.73 -47.05 2.43
CA VAL A 37 -40.63 -48.22 2.37
C VAL A 37 -41.48 -48.07 1.10
N ARG A 38 -41.75 -49.04 0.21
CA ARG A 38 -41.19 -50.38 -0.10
C ARG A 38 -41.62 -50.76 -1.54
N ALA A 39 -41.04 -51.81 -2.12
CA ALA A 39 -41.59 -52.53 -3.29
C ALA A 39 -41.98 -53.97 -2.93
N TRP A 40 -42.95 -54.56 -3.63
CA TRP A 40 -43.30 -56.00 -3.63
C TRP A 40 -43.92 -56.41 -4.98
N VAL A 41 -43.89 -57.71 -5.30
CA VAL A 41 -44.23 -58.28 -6.62
C VAL A 41 -45.53 -59.09 -6.57
N GLY A 42 -46.31 -59.08 -7.66
CA GLY A 42 -47.43 -59.98 -7.92
C GLY A 42 -47.58 -60.25 -9.42
N LEU A 43 -47.86 -61.49 -9.82
CA LEU A 43 -47.80 -61.97 -11.20
C LEU A 43 -48.81 -63.12 -11.38
N ALA A 44 -49.52 -63.21 -12.52
CA ALA A 44 -49.76 -64.45 -13.32
C ALA A 44 -51.11 -64.49 -14.10
N LEU A 45 -51.04 -64.99 -15.35
CA LEU A 45 -52.12 -65.66 -16.15
C LEU A 45 -53.33 -64.79 -16.60
N THR A 46 -53.99 -64.92 -17.76
CA THR A 46 -53.84 -65.62 -19.08
C THR A 46 -54.84 -64.94 -20.07
N ALA A 47 -54.93 -65.13 -21.40
CA ALA A 47 -54.60 -66.24 -22.31
C ALA A 47 -54.71 -65.82 -23.81
N LEU A 48 -54.02 -66.52 -24.74
CA LEU A 48 -54.40 -66.81 -26.17
C LEU A 48 -54.63 -65.60 -27.15
N LEU A 49 -54.56 -65.68 -28.50
CA LEU A 49 -53.84 -66.52 -29.48
C LEU A 49 -53.80 -65.80 -30.88
N TRP A 50 -52.75 -66.10 -31.67
CA TRP A 50 -52.65 -66.18 -33.15
C TRP A 50 -53.52 -65.34 -34.13
N SER A 51 -52.83 -64.52 -34.94
CA SER A 51 -52.83 -64.44 -36.44
C SER A 51 -54.08 -64.68 -37.32
N GLY A 52 -54.28 -63.85 -38.35
CA GLY A 52 -54.62 -64.35 -39.71
C GLY A 52 -55.64 -63.58 -40.59
N CYS A 53 -55.14 -62.94 -41.65
CA CYS A 53 -55.74 -62.68 -42.98
C CYS A 53 -57.27 -62.72 -43.27
N SER A 54 -57.74 -61.58 -43.84
CA SER A 54 -58.47 -61.45 -45.13
C SER A 54 -60.02 -61.46 -45.26
N SER A 55 -60.46 -60.54 -46.15
CA SER A 55 -61.60 -60.56 -47.10
C SER A 55 -63.07 -60.23 -46.72
N SER A 56 -63.55 -59.15 -47.37
CA SER A 56 -64.87 -58.93 -48.05
C SER A 56 -66.22 -58.83 -47.28
N ASP A 57 -66.75 -57.59 -47.24
CA ASP A 57 -68.08 -57.10 -47.74
C ASP A 57 -69.44 -57.75 -47.34
N PRO A 58 -70.61 -57.05 -47.47
CA PRO A 58 -70.88 -55.62 -47.77
C PRO A 58 -71.99 -54.94 -46.90
N THR A 59 -72.41 -53.71 -47.27
CA THR A 59 -73.63 -52.92 -46.84
C THR A 59 -73.67 -52.42 -45.37
N ALA A 60 -73.59 -51.10 -45.09
CA ALA A 60 -74.61 -50.01 -45.19
C ALA A 60 -75.61 -49.99 -44.00
N GLU A 61 -75.99 -48.87 -43.34
CA GLU A 61 -75.88 -47.41 -43.63
C GLU A 61 -75.18 -46.61 -42.48
N PRO A 62 -75.52 -45.34 -42.16
CA PRO A 62 -74.70 -44.15 -42.43
C PRO A 62 -73.77 -43.69 -41.27
N LYS A 63 -72.76 -42.86 -41.61
CA LYS A 63 -71.89 -42.18 -40.62
C LYS A 63 -72.54 -40.93 -40.01
N PRO A 64 -72.27 -40.60 -38.73
CA PRO A 64 -72.58 -39.30 -38.15
C PRO A 64 -71.60 -38.21 -38.64
N GLN A 65 -71.96 -36.93 -38.43
CA GLN A 65 -71.06 -35.79 -38.63
C GLN A 65 -69.87 -35.87 -37.66
N GLN A 66 -68.73 -35.33 -38.10
CA GLN A 66 -67.44 -35.47 -37.42
C GLN A 66 -67.21 -34.27 -36.48
N ALA A 67 -66.99 -34.56 -35.19
CA ALA A 67 -66.79 -33.57 -34.15
C ALA A 67 -65.30 -33.27 -33.91
N CYS A 68 -65.02 -32.09 -33.35
CA CYS A 68 -63.69 -31.56 -33.08
C CYS A 68 -63.67 -30.81 -31.73
N GLU A 69 -62.50 -30.66 -31.12
CA GLU A 69 -62.24 -29.68 -30.06
C GLU A 69 -61.23 -28.60 -30.53
N VAL A 70 -60.36 -28.92 -31.50
CA VAL A 70 -59.40 -28.00 -32.12
C VAL A 70 -59.31 -28.19 -33.64
N ASP A 71 -58.77 -27.20 -34.36
CA ASP A 71 -58.64 -27.21 -35.82
C ASP A 71 -57.90 -28.43 -36.38
N THR A 72 -56.91 -28.94 -35.63
CA THR A 72 -56.11 -30.12 -36.06
C THR A 72 -56.88 -31.44 -36.00
N ASP A 73 -58.09 -31.46 -35.42
CA ASP A 73 -59.02 -32.61 -35.51
C ASP A 73 -59.74 -32.65 -36.87
N CYS A 74 -59.74 -31.53 -37.60
CA CYS A 74 -60.54 -31.33 -38.80
C CYS A 74 -59.78 -31.66 -40.10
N PRO A 75 -60.47 -32.16 -41.13
CA PRO A 75 -59.85 -32.45 -42.43
C PRO A 75 -59.58 -31.14 -43.19
N ALA A 76 -58.52 -31.12 -44.00
CA ALA A 76 -58.08 -29.93 -44.76
C ALA A 76 -59.10 -29.32 -45.76
N ALA A 77 -60.26 -29.95 -45.96
CA ALA A 77 -61.38 -29.39 -46.73
C ALA A 77 -62.38 -28.58 -45.88
N MET A 78 -62.35 -28.73 -44.56
CA MET A 78 -63.14 -27.99 -43.57
C MET A 78 -62.23 -27.75 -42.35
N PRO A 79 -61.14 -26.97 -42.46
CA PRO A 79 -60.03 -27.01 -41.52
C PRO A 79 -60.31 -26.33 -40.17
N PHE A 80 -61.43 -25.63 -40.01
CA PHE A 80 -61.71 -24.83 -38.81
C PHE A 80 -62.69 -25.53 -37.88
N CYS A 81 -62.32 -25.73 -36.62
CA CYS A 81 -63.25 -26.18 -35.60
C CYS A 81 -64.07 -25.00 -35.06
N ASN A 82 -65.40 -25.18 -34.93
CA ASN A 82 -66.28 -24.24 -34.28
C ASN A 82 -67.44 -24.95 -33.56
N THR A 83 -67.63 -24.70 -32.26
CA THR A 83 -68.70 -25.28 -31.42
C THR A 83 -68.86 -26.82 -31.50
N GLY A 84 -67.80 -27.55 -31.82
CA GLY A 84 -67.82 -29.02 -31.94
C GLY A 84 -68.08 -29.56 -33.34
N ALA A 85 -68.05 -28.72 -34.39
CA ALA A 85 -68.13 -29.14 -35.79
C ALA A 85 -67.02 -28.49 -36.64
N CYS A 86 -66.55 -29.22 -37.65
CA CYS A 86 -65.59 -28.71 -38.64
C CYS A 86 -66.30 -27.92 -39.75
N LEU A 87 -65.77 -26.75 -40.09
CA LEU A 87 -66.32 -25.78 -41.06
C LEU A 87 -65.27 -25.43 -42.12
N GLU A 88 -65.72 -25.01 -43.32
CA GLU A 88 -64.84 -24.49 -44.38
C GLU A 88 -64.24 -23.13 -44.00
N CYS A 89 -64.91 -22.38 -43.14
CA CYS A 89 -64.56 -21.03 -42.73
C CYS A 89 -65.15 -20.66 -41.35
N ARG A 90 -64.60 -19.63 -40.71
CA ARG A 90 -65.22 -18.91 -39.58
C ARG A 90 -65.65 -17.49 -39.97
N GLY A 91 -64.90 -16.84 -40.86
CA GLY A 91 -65.20 -15.55 -41.48
C GLY A 91 -64.81 -15.54 -42.96
N SER A 92 -65.19 -14.49 -43.70
CA SER A 92 -64.98 -14.46 -45.16
C SER A 92 -63.50 -14.42 -45.58
N LEU A 93 -62.59 -13.99 -44.70
CA LEU A 93 -61.14 -14.03 -44.91
C LEU A 93 -60.57 -15.47 -44.98
N ASP A 94 -61.29 -16.46 -44.46
CA ASP A 94 -60.91 -17.88 -44.56
C ASP A 94 -61.24 -18.48 -45.95
N CYS A 95 -61.99 -17.75 -46.79
CA CYS A 95 -62.45 -18.20 -48.10
C CYS A 95 -61.59 -17.63 -49.25
N ALA A 96 -61.75 -18.18 -50.45
CA ALA A 96 -61.16 -17.56 -51.64
C ALA A 96 -61.74 -16.15 -51.89
N ALA A 97 -60.97 -15.25 -52.53
CA ALA A 97 -61.30 -13.84 -52.73
C ALA A 97 -62.55 -13.54 -53.61
N ASP A 98 -63.38 -14.54 -53.92
CA ASP A 98 -64.70 -14.37 -54.51
C ASP A 98 -65.83 -15.11 -53.78
N GLN A 99 -65.56 -15.52 -52.55
CA GLN A 99 -66.45 -16.24 -51.65
C GLN A 99 -66.61 -15.51 -50.31
N GLN A 100 -67.73 -15.74 -49.64
CA GLN A 100 -68.04 -15.22 -48.31
C GLN A 100 -68.43 -16.40 -47.40
N CYS A 101 -68.07 -16.31 -46.12
CA CYS A 101 -68.41 -17.36 -45.17
C CYS A 101 -69.87 -17.26 -44.75
N THR A 102 -70.70 -18.23 -45.14
CA THR A 102 -72.12 -18.30 -44.79
C THR A 102 -72.41 -19.63 -44.12
N GLU A 103 -72.90 -19.59 -42.88
CA GLU A 103 -73.19 -20.78 -42.05
C GLU A 103 -72.00 -21.79 -41.92
N GLY A 104 -70.76 -21.31 -42.13
CA GLY A 104 -69.55 -22.12 -42.07
C GLY A 104 -69.12 -22.78 -43.39
N ALA A 105 -69.74 -22.39 -44.52
CA ALA A 105 -69.34 -22.78 -45.87
C ALA A 105 -68.91 -21.57 -46.70
N CYS A 106 -67.96 -21.74 -47.61
CA CYS A 106 -67.48 -20.69 -48.50
C CYS A 106 -68.34 -20.61 -49.76
N VAL A 107 -69.31 -19.69 -49.78
CA VAL A 107 -70.26 -19.50 -50.89
C VAL A 107 -69.87 -18.30 -51.75
N ALA A 108 -70.06 -18.36 -53.07
CA ALA A 108 -69.71 -17.25 -53.96
C ALA A 108 -70.43 -15.95 -53.56
N GLY A 109 -69.69 -14.85 -53.45
CA GLY A 109 -70.20 -13.57 -52.96
C GLY A 109 -71.30 -12.98 -53.88
N PRO A 110 -72.27 -12.22 -53.32
CA PRO A 110 -73.31 -11.58 -54.11
C PRO A 110 -72.72 -10.47 -55.00
N PRO A 111 -73.21 -10.29 -56.24
CA PRO A 111 -72.79 -9.18 -57.09
C PRO A 111 -73.30 -7.85 -56.50
N CYS A 112 -72.57 -6.76 -56.75
CA CYS A 112 -72.79 -5.45 -56.09
C CYS A 112 -74.20 -4.83 -56.18
N GLY A 113 -75.10 -5.34 -57.03
CA GLY A 113 -76.42 -4.76 -57.29
C GLY A 113 -77.39 -4.66 -56.10
N ALA A 114 -77.01 -5.17 -54.92
CA ALA A 114 -77.76 -5.02 -53.66
C ALA A 114 -77.10 -4.08 -52.63
N GLY A 115 -75.86 -3.62 -52.89
CA GLY A 115 -74.99 -3.01 -51.88
C GLY A 115 -74.23 -4.05 -51.05
N CYS A 116 -73.03 -3.71 -50.60
CA CYS A 116 -72.18 -4.58 -49.79
C CYS A 116 -72.61 -4.53 -48.31
N ALA A 117 -72.67 -5.69 -47.65
CA ALA A 117 -73.04 -5.79 -46.23
C ALA A 117 -71.89 -5.39 -45.29
N SER A 118 -70.66 -5.52 -45.78
CA SER A 118 -69.39 -5.02 -45.22
C SER A 118 -68.48 -4.70 -46.40
N GLY A 119 -67.61 -3.70 -46.26
CA GLY A 119 -66.69 -3.25 -47.31
C GLY A 119 -67.37 -2.55 -48.51
N VAL A 120 -66.61 -2.43 -49.60
CA VAL A 120 -66.91 -1.57 -50.76
C VAL A 120 -67.04 -2.40 -52.05
N CYS A 121 -67.87 -1.92 -52.99
CA CYS A 121 -67.98 -2.56 -54.31
C CYS A 121 -66.85 -2.12 -55.24
N ASP A 122 -66.05 -3.06 -55.73
CA ASP A 122 -65.19 -2.83 -56.90
C ASP A 122 -66.04 -2.72 -58.17
N PRO A 123 -66.09 -1.55 -58.84
CA PRO A 123 -66.82 -1.37 -60.09
C PRO A 123 -66.17 -2.10 -61.29
N THR A 124 -64.98 -2.67 -61.12
CA THR A 124 -64.20 -3.35 -62.16
C THR A 124 -64.54 -4.85 -62.24
N THR A 125 -64.74 -5.51 -61.10
CA THR A 125 -65.07 -6.94 -60.99
C THR A 125 -66.53 -7.21 -60.59
N GLU A 126 -67.32 -6.17 -60.30
CA GLU A 126 -68.72 -6.23 -59.81
C GLU A 126 -68.89 -6.99 -58.48
N ARG A 127 -67.82 -7.04 -57.67
CA ARG A 127 -67.74 -7.78 -56.40
C ARG A 127 -67.55 -6.83 -55.20
N CYS A 128 -68.03 -7.27 -54.04
CA CYS A 128 -67.74 -6.62 -52.77
C CYS A 128 -66.38 -7.09 -52.24
N VAL A 129 -65.51 -6.14 -51.96
CA VAL A 129 -64.18 -6.30 -51.35
C VAL A 129 -64.10 -5.47 -50.08
N GLU A 130 -63.01 -5.55 -49.32
CA GLU A 130 -62.92 -4.86 -48.02
C GLU A 130 -62.81 -3.34 -48.22
N CYS A 131 -61.93 -2.91 -49.13
CA CYS A 131 -61.63 -1.52 -49.42
C CYS A 131 -61.23 -1.30 -50.89
N LEU A 132 -61.26 -0.04 -51.34
CA LEU A 132 -60.62 0.40 -52.59
C LEU A 132 -59.57 1.51 -52.34
N SER A 133 -59.65 2.17 -51.19
CA SER A 133 -58.73 3.20 -50.69
C SER A 133 -58.68 3.14 -49.16
N SER A 134 -57.63 3.69 -48.53
CA SER A 134 -57.51 3.66 -47.07
C SER A 134 -58.62 4.41 -46.33
N ASP A 135 -59.32 5.35 -47.01
CA ASP A 135 -60.52 6.02 -46.51
C ASP A 135 -61.69 5.04 -46.23
N ASP A 136 -61.62 3.80 -46.72
CA ASP A 136 -62.63 2.76 -46.54
C ASP A 136 -62.36 1.85 -45.30
N CYS A 137 -61.18 1.97 -44.66
CA CYS A 137 -60.74 1.14 -43.54
C CYS A 137 -60.94 1.80 -42.16
N GLU A 138 -60.71 1.07 -41.05
CA GLU A 138 -60.75 1.68 -39.71
C GLU A 138 -59.42 2.40 -39.36
N ALA A 139 -59.42 3.22 -38.31
CA ALA A 139 -58.27 4.04 -37.95
C ALA A 139 -57.12 3.19 -37.41
N GLY A 140 -55.99 3.16 -38.13
CA GLY A 140 -54.87 2.24 -37.91
C GLY A 140 -54.67 1.20 -39.02
N GLU A 141 -55.42 1.30 -40.12
CA GLU A 141 -55.35 0.41 -41.28
C GLU A 141 -55.18 1.19 -42.59
N VAL A 142 -54.62 0.53 -43.62
CA VAL A 142 -54.61 1.02 -45.01
C VAL A 142 -55.08 -0.04 -45.99
N CYS A 143 -55.59 0.40 -47.13
CA CYS A 143 -56.03 -0.50 -48.17
C CYS A 143 -54.85 -1.04 -49.00
N ARG A 144 -54.61 -2.36 -48.95
CA ARG A 144 -53.59 -3.06 -49.73
C ARG A 144 -54.21 -4.29 -50.39
N ASP A 145 -54.09 -4.41 -51.70
CA ASP A 145 -54.66 -5.51 -52.50
C ASP A 145 -56.16 -5.78 -52.24
N GLN A 146 -56.92 -4.71 -51.99
CA GLN A 146 -58.36 -4.69 -51.66
C GLN A 146 -58.75 -5.26 -50.27
N HIS A 147 -57.74 -5.42 -49.39
CA HIS A 147 -57.88 -5.72 -47.97
C HIS A 147 -57.45 -4.55 -47.09
N CYS A 148 -58.10 -4.38 -45.94
CA CYS A 148 -57.61 -3.48 -44.90
C CYS A 148 -56.51 -4.19 -44.11
N VAL A 149 -55.33 -3.58 -44.02
CA VAL A 149 -54.17 -4.14 -43.30
C VAL A 149 -53.65 -3.13 -42.28
N GLU A 150 -53.35 -3.62 -41.08
CA GLU A 150 -52.81 -2.84 -39.96
C GLU A 150 -51.53 -2.10 -40.39
N HIS A 151 -51.55 -0.76 -40.29
CA HIS A 151 -50.51 0.12 -40.78
C HIS A 151 -50.58 1.49 -40.11
N CYS A 152 -49.42 2.06 -39.79
CA CYS A 152 -49.31 3.37 -39.18
C CYS A 152 -48.50 4.33 -40.06
N GLU A 153 -48.94 5.59 -40.14
CA GLU A 153 -48.14 6.70 -40.67
C GLU A 153 -47.51 7.51 -39.52
N SER A 154 -48.02 7.33 -38.29
CA SER A 154 -47.61 8.05 -37.08
C SER A 154 -47.88 7.24 -35.79
N THR A 155 -47.20 7.59 -34.71
CA THR A 155 -47.44 7.00 -33.37
C THR A 155 -48.85 7.27 -32.82
N ALA A 156 -49.61 8.21 -33.39
CA ALA A 156 -51.01 8.43 -33.01
C ALA A 156 -51.92 7.28 -33.45
N ASP A 157 -51.55 6.56 -34.51
CA ASP A 157 -52.36 5.51 -35.13
C ASP A 157 -52.27 4.20 -34.31
N CYS A 158 -51.17 4.02 -33.55
CA CYS A 158 -50.90 2.81 -32.76
C CYS A 158 -51.72 2.66 -31.45
N GLY A 159 -52.83 3.40 -31.30
CA GLY A 159 -53.83 3.19 -30.24
C GLY A 159 -53.34 3.33 -28.78
N GLY A 160 -52.10 3.77 -28.54
CA GLY A 160 -51.44 3.71 -27.23
C GLY A 160 -50.86 2.34 -26.86
N ILE A 161 -50.76 1.42 -27.82
CA ILE A 161 -50.17 0.07 -27.68
C ILE A 161 -48.65 0.11 -27.94
N GLY A 162 -48.17 1.09 -28.71
CA GLY A 162 -46.76 1.24 -29.09
C GLY A 162 -46.45 2.54 -29.86
N VAL A 163 -45.28 2.55 -30.48
CA VAL A 163 -44.72 3.59 -31.36
C VAL A 163 -44.83 3.12 -32.82
N CYS A 164 -45.01 4.03 -33.76
CA CYS A 164 -45.02 3.67 -35.18
C CYS A 164 -43.61 3.61 -35.76
N ASP A 165 -43.19 2.44 -36.23
CA ASP A 165 -42.11 2.35 -37.23
C ASP A 165 -42.67 2.84 -38.57
N THR A 166 -42.23 4.03 -39.02
CA THR A 166 -42.67 4.64 -40.29
C THR A 166 -41.87 4.19 -41.52
N LEU A 167 -40.87 3.31 -41.34
CA LEU A 167 -40.08 2.71 -42.41
C LEU A 167 -40.71 1.39 -42.89
N VAL A 168 -41.16 0.57 -41.94
CA VAL A 168 -41.93 -0.67 -42.15
C VAL A 168 -43.43 -0.39 -42.17
N GLY A 169 -43.88 0.66 -41.47
CA GLY A 169 -45.28 1.04 -41.34
C GLY A 169 -46.04 0.15 -40.37
N SER A 170 -45.45 -0.15 -39.21
CA SER A 170 -45.99 -1.10 -38.23
C SER A 170 -45.86 -0.58 -36.80
N CYS A 171 -46.81 -0.93 -35.94
CA CYS A 171 -46.81 -0.54 -34.54
C CYS A 171 -45.96 -1.48 -33.69
N VAL A 172 -44.88 -0.93 -33.13
CA VAL A 172 -43.85 -1.63 -32.34
C VAL A 172 -43.88 -1.14 -30.90
N ALA A 173 -43.39 -1.91 -29.92
CA ALA A 173 -43.47 -1.45 -28.52
C ALA A 173 -42.52 -0.27 -28.24
N CYS A 174 -41.45 -0.13 -29.03
CA CYS A 174 -40.46 0.94 -28.95
C CYS A 174 -39.63 1.03 -30.24
N LEU A 175 -39.05 2.20 -30.47
CA LEU A 175 -37.94 2.42 -31.42
C LEU A 175 -36.68 2.93 -30.72
N GLY A 176 -36.82 3.58 -29.56
CA GLY A 176 -35.71 4.05 -28.73
C GLY A 176 -35.94 3.89 -27.22
N PRO A 177 -34.93 4.21 -26.39
CA PRO A 177 -35.01 4.05 -24.94
C PRO A 177 -36.09 4.91 -24.26
N SER A 178 -36.49 6.02 -24.89
CA SER A 178 -37.54 6.95 -24.43
C SER A 178 -38.94 6.33 -24.36
N ASP A 179 -39.15 5.26 -25.12
CA ASP A 179 -40.49 4.74 -25.41
C ASP A 179 -40.89 3.68 -24.39
N CYS A 180 -39.90 3.10 -23.70
CA CYS A 180 -40.10 2.05 -22.73
C CYS A 180 -40.39 2.58 -21.31
N PRO A 181 -41.26 1.91 -20.54
CA PRO A 181 -41.44 2.15 -19.12
C PRO A 181 -40.14 2.10 -18.30
N SER A 182 -40.09 2.83 -17.20
CA SER A 182 -38.94 2.85 -16.29
C SER A 182 -38.57 1.45 -15.80
N GLY A 183 -37.31 1.05 -16.02
CA GLY A 183 -36.83 -0.31 -15.74
C GLY A 183 -36.88 -1.27 -16.94
N GLN A 184 -37.18 -0.78 -18.14
CA GLN A 184 -37.11 -1.53 -19.39
C GLN A 184 -36.23 -0.81 -20.42
N TYR A 185 -35.79 -1.53 -21.46
CA TYR A 185 -35.00 -0.99 -22.56
C TYR A 185 -35.48 -1.55 -23.90
N CYS A 186 -35.25 -0.80 -24.99
CA CYS A 186 -35.67 -1.24 -26.31
C CYS A 186 -34.67 -2.23 -26.91
N GLN A 187 -35.15 -3.39 -27.35
CA GLN A 187 -34.39 -4.38 -28.11
C GLN A 187 -35.31 -5.07 -29.11
N ALA A 188 -34.96 -5.02 -30.40
CA ALA A 188 -35.73 -5.63 -31.49
C ALA A 188 -37.24 -5.32 -31.36
N GLU A 189 -37.57 -4.01 -31.39
CA GLU A 189 -38.95 -3.49 -31.39
C GLU A 189 -39.76 -3.79 -30.11
N ARG A 190 -39.09 -4.25 -29.03
CA ARG A 190 -39.70 -4.67 -27.75
C ARG A 190 -39.03 -4.06 -26.53
N CYS A 191 -39.83 -3.73 -25.52
CA CYS A 191 -39.36 -3.27 -24.22
C CYS A 191 -39.04 -4.46 -23.30
N GLU A 192 -37.77 -4.84 -23.23
CA GLU A 192 -37.28 -5.92 -22.37
C GLU A 192 -36.88 -5.42 -20.97
N PRO A 193 -36.99 -6.23 -19.89
CA PRO A 193 -36.60 -5.81 -18.55
C PRO A 193 -35.10 -5.55 -18.41
N GLN A 194 -34.73 -4.44 -17.75
CA GLN A 194 -33.34 -4.19 -17.38
C GLN A 194 -32.85 -5.19 -16.33
N VAL A 195 -31.65 -5.73 -16.54
CA VAL A 195 -30.93 -6.63 -15.61
C VAL A 195 -30.20 -5.82 -14.53
N CYS A 196 -29.80 -4.59 -14.87
CA CYS A 196 -29.13 -3.65 -13.98
C CYS A 196 -29.45 -2.20 -14.37
N THR A 197 -29.24 -1.25 -13.45
CA THR A 197 -29.41 0.17 -13.75
C THR A 197 -28.38 0.58 -14.82
N PRO A 198 -28.80 1.19 -15.95
CA PRO A 198 -27.89 1.59 -17.03
C PRO A 198 -26.68 2.37 -16.53
N SER A 199 -25.50 2.01 -17.03
CA SER A 199 -24.19 2.62 -16.68
C SER A 199 -23.80 2.58 -15.19
N ALA A 200 -24.51 1.87 -14.32
CA ALA A 200 -24.06 1.62 -12.95
C ALA A 200 -22.79 0.75 -12.92
N SER A 201 -21.95 0.92 -11.90
CA SER A 201 -20.78 0.05 -11.67
C SER A 201 -20.77 -0.50 -10.24
N GLN A 202 -20.37 -1.77 -10.11
CA GLN A 202 -20.25 -2.50 -8.84
C GLN A 202 -18.94 -3.29 -8.80
N CYS A 203 -18.45 -3.68 -7.62
CA CYS A 203 -17.24 -4.48 -7.47
C CYS A 203 -17.54 -5.99 -7.47
N GLU A 204 -17.00 -6.73 -8.43
CA GLU A 204 -17.02 -8.20 -8.44
C GLU A 204 -15.66 -8.77 -8.04
N GLY A 205 -15.40 -8.77 -6.73
CA GLY A 205 -14.06 -9.01 -6.20
C GLY A 205 -13.17 -7.78 -6.41
N ASN A 206 -11.90 -7.97 -6.79
CA ASN A 206 -11.00 -6.85 -7.12
C ASN A 206 -11.11 -6.43 -8.60
N ALA A 207 -12.34 -6.24 -9.07
CA ALA A 207 -12.62 -5.89 -10.45
C ALA A 207 -13.88 -5.02 -10.51
N VAL A 208 -13.82 -3.93 -11.28
CA VAL A 208 -14.97 -3.06 -11.55
C VAL A 208 -15.81 -3.71 -12.63
N ARG A 209 -17.10 -3.93 -12.35
CA ARG A 209 -18.06 -4.45 -13.32
C ARG A 209 -19.06 -3.37 -13.67
N HIS A 210 -19.25 -3.10 -14.96
CA HIS A 210 -20.18 -2.08 -15.45
C HIS A 210 -21.45 -2.72 -16.00
N CYS A 211 -22.58 -2.05 -15.82
CA CYS A 211 -23.82 -2.33 -16.53
C CYS A 211 -23.77 -1.66 -17.91
N SER A 212 -24.30 -2.32 -18.94
CA SER A 212 -24.42 -1.73 -20.29
C SER A 212 -25.23 -0.43 -20.27
N GLY A 213 -24.99 0.46 -21.24
CA GLY A 213 -25.71 1.74 -21.37
C GLY A 213 -27.22 1.60 -21.62
N THR A 214 -27.71 0.39 -21.89
CA THR A 214 -29.14 0.05 -21.99
C THR A 214 -29.70 -0.64 -20.74
N GLY A 215 -28.87 -1.06 -19.78
CA GLY A 215 -29.30 -1.84 -18.62
C GLY A 215 -29.47 -3.34 -18.89
N SER A 216 -29.11 -3.81 -20.09
CA SER A 216 -29.37 -5.18 -20.57
C SER A 216 -28.48 -6.26 -19.95
N VAL A 217 -27.24 -5.94 -19.59
CA VAL A 217 -26.25 -6.92 -19.14
C VAL A 217 -25.14 -6.25 -18.32
N TRP A 218 -24.60 -6.98 -17.34
CA TRP A 218 -23.31 -6.64 -16.74
C TRP A 218 -22.18 -7.16 -17.64
N VAL A 219 -21.39 -6.26 -18.23
CA VAL A 219 -20.20 -6.65 -19.05
C VAL A 219 -19.16 -7.35 -18.17
N ASP A 220 -18.16 -8.01 -18.76
CA ASP A 220 -17.16 -8.74 -17.97
C ASP A 220 -16.36 -7.81 -17.01
N PRO A 221 -15.99 -8.26 -15.80
CA PRO A 221 -15.29 -7.41 -14.83
C PRO A 221 -13.90 -6.98 -15.30
N ILE A 222 -13.62 -5.68 -15.26
CA ILE A 222 -12.29 -5.10 -15.50
C ILE A 222 -11.50 -5.22 -14.20
N ALA A 223 -10.50 -6.10 -14.18
CA ALA A 223 -9.63 -6.28 -13.02
C ALA A 223 -8.87 -4.98 -12.70
N CYS A 224 -8.86 -4.58 -11.42
CA CYS A 224 -7.99 -3.49 -10.97
C CYS A 224 -6.52 -3.89 -11.10
N GLY A 225 -5.65 -2.92 -11.42
CA GLY A 225 -4.23 -3.16 -11.66
C GLY A 225 -3.45 -3.60 -10.42
N GLU A 226 -2.17 -3.93 -10.61
CA GLU A 226 -1.28 -4.22 -9.49
C GLU A 226 -1.23 -3.03 -8.51
N LYS A 227 -1.49 -3.30 -7.23
CA LYS A 227 -1.66 -2.30 -6.15
C LYS A 227 -2.88 -1.39 -6.29
N GLN A 228 -3.94 -1.81 -6.98
CA GLN A 228 -5.23 -1.14 -6.94
C GLN A 228 -6.31 -2.03 -6.30
N THR A 229 -7.32 -1.37 -5.72
CA THR A 229 -8.48 -1.99 -5.09
C THR A 229 -9.77 -1.43 -5.67
N CYS A 230 -10.74 -2.30 -5.96
CA CYS A 230 -12.09 -1.89 -6.32
C CYS A 230 -12.82 -1.30 -5.10
N VAL A 231 -13.32 -0.07 -5.23
CA VAL A 231 -14.02 0.70 -4.19
C VAL A 231 -15.40 1.09 -4.70
N GLU A 232 -16.45 0.76 -3.94
CA GLU A 232 -17.80 1.30 -4.14
C GLU A 232 -18.01 2.52 -3.25
N GLU A 233 -18.21 3.69 -3.86
CA GLU A 233 -18.63 4.90 -3.14
C GLU A 233 -19.73 5.63 -3.92
N ALA A 234 -20.71 6.20 -3.19
CA ALA A 234 -21.90 6.88 -3.73
C ALA A 234 -22.77 6.09 -4.75
N GLY A 235 -22.50 4.80 -4.97
CA GLY A 235 -23.17 3.97 -5.99
C GLY A 235 -22.35 3.73 -7.27
N HIS A 236 -21.07 4.08 -7.26
CA HIS A 236 -20.13 3.81 -8.35
C HIS A 236 -18.94 2.99 -7.83
N ALA A 237 -18.61 1.91 -8.53
CA ALA A 237 -17.35 1.19 -8.39
C ALA A 237 -16.25 1.78 -9.29
N TYR A 238 -15.05 1.94 -8.73
CA TYR A 238 -13.81 2.37 -9.41
C TYR A 238 -12.58 1.72 -8.75
N CYS A 239 -11.39 1.81 -9.36
CA CYS A 239 -10.14 1.29 -8.80
C CYS A 239 -9.34 2.41 -8.08
N ASP A 240 -9.35 2.47 -6.74
CA ASP A 240 -8.45 3.34 -5.96
C ASP A 240 -7.06 2.69 -5.82
N VAL A 241 -6.04 3.50 -5.55
CA VAL A 241 -4.67 3.03 -5.34
C VAL A 241 -4.47 2.60 -3.88
N GLN A 242 -3.93 1.40 -3.67
CA GLN A 242 -3.62 0.88 -2.35
C GLN A 242 -2.55 1.74 -1.67
N ARG A 243 -2.86 2.24 -0.47
CA ARG A 243 -1.97 3.08 0.35
C ARG A 243 -0.98 2.23 1.16
N CYS A 244 -1.31 0.96 1.39
CA CYS A 244 -0.49 -0.06 2.03
C CYS A 244 -0.85 -1.45 1.46
N THR A 245 -0.03 -2.48 1.69
CA THR A 245 -0.33 -3.83 1.16
C THR A 245 -1.49 -4.46 1.94
N PRO A 246 -2.58 -4.93 1.31
CA PRO A 246 -3.75 -5.47 2.03
C PRO A 246 -3.37 -6.54 3.06
N GLY A 247 -3.80 -6.33 4.32
CA GLY A 247 -3.52 -7.25 5.42
C GLY A 247 -2.09 -7.26 5.97
N GLU A 248 -1.17 -6.45 5.43
CA GLU A 248 0.18 -6.26 5.98
C GLU A 248 0.12 -5.64 7.38
N VAL A 249 0.94 -6.14 8.29
CA VAL A 249 1.11 -5.57 9.63
C VAL A 249 2.47 -4.89 9.67
N SER A 250 2.52 -3.66 10.16
CA SER A 250 3.74 -2.86 10.26
C SER A 250 3.70 -1.96 11.50
N CYS A 251 4.77 -1.20 11.74
CA CYS A 251 4.80 -0.16 12.76
C CYS A 251 4.59 1.20 12.09
N ASP A 252 3.59 1.95 12.56
CA ASP A 252 3.47 3.39 12.32
C ASP A 252 3.73 4.10 13.64
N GLN A 253 4.91 4.71 13.74
CA GLN A 253 5.46 5.23 14.99
C GLN A 253 5.41 4.15 16.10
N GLU A 254 4.76 4.45 17.23
CA GLU A 254 4.68 3.58 18.41
C GLU A 254 3.48 2.60 18.37
N ARG A 255 2.85 2.43 17.19
CA ARG A 255 1.63 1.61 17.01
C ARG A 255 1.87 0.46 16.03
N VAL A 256 1.40 -0.72 16.40
CA VAL A 256 1.18 -1.81 15.44
C VAL A 256 -0.04 -1.43 14.62
N VAL A 257 0.16 -1.14 13.34
CA VAL A 257 -0.90 -0.92 12.38
C VAL A 257 -1.07 -2.14 11.50
N LYS A 258 -2.32 -2.49 11.20
CA LYS A 258 -2.67 -3.43 10.15
C LYS A 258 -3.23 -2.63 8.99
N CYS A 259 -2.70 -2.82 7.79
CA CYS A 259 -3.38 -2.36 6.59
C CYS A 259 -4.73 -3.09 6.46
N SER A 260 -5.80 -2.33 6.20
CA SER A 260 -7.13 -2.88 5.98
C SER A 260 -7.12 -3.91 4.85
N ASP A 261 -8.07 -4.85 4.86
CA ASP A 261 -8.12 -5.93 3.86
C ASP A 261 -8.47 -5.40 2.44
N ASP A 262 -8.81 -4.11 2.33
CA ASP A 262 -8.98 -3.35 1.08
C ASP A 262 -7.67 -2.63 0.64
N GLY A 263 -6.62 -2.57 1.46
CA GLY A 263 -5.36 -1.86 1.13
C GLY A 263 -5.43 -0.32 1.21
N LEU A 264 -6.57 0.25 1.58
CA LEU A 264 -6.84 1.69 1.46
C LEU A 264 -6.47 2.50 2.70
N LYS A 265 -6.38 1.85 3.89
CA LYS A 265 -6.31 2.50 5.20
C LYS A 265 -5.35 1.73 6.12
N LEU A 266 -4.68 2.45 7.02
CA LEU A 266 -3.99 1.85 8.16
C LEU A 266 -4.94 1.85 9.36
N GLU A 267 -5.24 0.68 9.88
CA GLU A 267 -6.03 0.48 11.10
C GLU A 267 -5.08 0.23 12.28
N VAL A 268 -5.25 0.96 13.39
CA VAL A 268 -4.47 0.70 14.61
C VAL A 268 -4.92 -0.64 15.20
N ALA A 269 -4.03 -1.63 15.16
CA ALA A 269 -4.26 -2.96 15.73
C ALA A 269 -3.87 -3.00 17.22
N GLU A 270 -2.76 -2.37 17.60
CA GLU A 270 -2.32 -2.22 18.99
C GLU A 270 -1.50 -0.93 19.17
N ASP A 271 -1.69 -0.22 20.29
CA ASP A 271 -0.91 0.95 20.68
C ASP A 271 0.09 0.53 21.77
N CYS A 272 1.39 0.52 21.46
CA CYS A 272 2.37 -0.10 22.35
C CYS A 272 2.66 0.78 23.58
N VAL A 273 2.52 2.11 23.46
CA VAL A 273 2.74 3.07 24.57
C VAL A 273 1.76 2.81 25.71
N ALA A 274 0.52 2.42 25.39
CA ALA A 274 -0.49 2.04 26.39
C ALA A 274 -0.04 0.91 27.33
N ASN A 275 0.91 0.07 26.90
CA ASN A 275 1.49 -1.04 27.67
C ASN A 275 2.94 -0.78 28.14
N GLY A 276 3.52 0.40 27.85
CA GLY A 276 4.94 0.69 28.11
C GLY A 276 5.90 -0.08 27.20
N GLN A 277 5.47 -0.33 25.97
CA GLN A 277 6.16 -1.11 24.95
C GLN A 277 6.44 -0.24 23.71
N ALA A 278 7.41 -0.66 22.90
CA ALA A 278 7.74 -0.06 21.62
C ALA A 278 7.22 -0.93 20.46
N CYS A 279 6.98 -0.34 19.29
CA CYS A 279 6.70 -1.12 18.08
C CYS A 279 8.01 -1.39 17.33
N ASP A 280 8.40 -2.66 17.21
CA ASP A 280 9.48 -3.12 16.33
C ASP A 280 9.02 -4.39 15.58
N ALA A 281 9.49 -4.57 14.36
CA ALA A 281 9.17 -5.71 13.50
C ALA A 281 7.67 -6.10 13.45
N ALA A 282 6.79 -5.09 13.43
CA ALA A 282 5.33 -5.22 13.43
C ALA A 282 4.69 -5.84 14.70
N ALA A 283 5.36 -5.73 15.86
CA ALA A 283 4.83 -6.18 17.15
C ALA A 283 5.19 -5.22 18.28
N CYS A 284 4.35 -5.17 19.32
CA CYS A 284 4.71 -4.49 20.57
C CYS A 284 5.74 -5.35 21.34
N VAL A 285 6.94 -4.81 21.54
CA VAL A 285 8.05 -5.43 22.26
C VAL A 285 8.46 -4.57 23.48
N PRO A 286 9.06 -5.14 24.54
CA PRO A 286 9.53 -4.34 25.66
C PRO A 286 10.58 -3.32 25.22
N VAL A 287 10.52 -2.10 25.77
CA VAL A 287 11.63 -1.14 25.68
C VAL A 287 12.83 -1.73 26.42
N THR A 288 13.98 -1.86 25.76
CA THR A 288 15.20 -2.47 26.30
C THR A 288 16.32 -1.47 26.59
N CYS A 289 16.28 -0.28 25.97
CA CYS A 289 17.21 0.82 26.20
C CYS A 289 16.50 2.17 26.02
N THR A 290 17.09 3.26 26.52
CA THR A 290 16.53 4.61 26.38
C THR A 290 16.63 5.08 24.92
N PRO A 291 15.54 5.53 24.27
CA PRO A 291 15.57 6.00 22.89
C PRO A 291 16.69 7.00 22.58
N GLY A 292 17.55 6.66 21.62
CA GLY A 292 18.66 7.50 21.17
C GLY A 292 19.87 7.61 22.11
N GLU A 293 19.86 7.01 23.31
CA GLU A 293 21.07 6.95 24.15
C GLU A 293 22.11 5.99 23.57
N THR A 294 23.38 6.34 23.74
CA THR A 294 24.53 5.53 23.32
C THR A 294 25.17 4.87 24.53
N PHE A 295 25.33 3.54 24.49
CA PHE A 295 25.75 2.74 25.63
C PHE A 295 26.67 1.58 25.20
N CYS A 296 27.32 0.96 26.18
CA CYS A 296 28.21 -0.19 25.96
C CYS A 296 27.51 -1.51 26.31
N LEU A 297 27.72 -2.53 25.47
CA LEU A 297 27.21 -3.89 25.70
C LEU A 297 28.36 -4.89 25.51
N GLY A 298 29.22 -4.98 26.53
CA GLY A 298 30.53 -5.64 26.39
C GLY A 298 31.49 -4.77 25.59
N GLU A 299 32.26 -5.37 24.68
CA GLU A 299 33.22 -4.65 23.81
C GLU A 299 32.53 -3.87 22.65
N GLU A 300 31.21 -3.81 22.59
CA GLU A 300 30.47 -3.08 21.54
C GLU A 300 29.87 -1.78 22.07
N PHE A 301 30.26 -0.68 21.44
CA PHE A 301 29.61 0.62 21.55
C PHE A 301 28.39 0.67 20.62
N ARG A 302 27.20 0.92 21.19
CA ARG A 302 25.90 0.80 20.52
C ARG A 302 25.05 2.04 20.72
N SER A 303 24.23 2.39 19.73
CA SER A 303 23.14 3.37 19.87
C SER A 303 21.83 2.63 20.05
N CYS A 304 21.06 2.97 21.08
CA CYS A 304 19.66 2.61 21.13
C CYS A 304 18.92 3.29 19.97
N ARG A 305 18.02 2.56 19.29
CA ARG A 305 17.14 3.17 18.27
C ARG A 305 16.15 4.13 18.92
N LEU A 306 15.53 4.99 18.12
CA LEU A 306 14.51 5.94 18.59
C LEU A 306 13.21 5.25 19.04
N ASP A 307 13.03 3.97 18.72
CA ASP A 307 11.96 3.12 19.27
C ASP A 307 12.24 2.63 20.70
N GLY A 308 13.50 2.58 21.15
CA GLY A 308 13.86 1.98 22.46
C GLY A 308 13.76 0.45 22.53
N ALA A 309 13.28 -0.22 21.47
CA ALA A 309 13.13 -1.66 21.39
C ALA A 309 14.48 -2.38 21.27
N SER A 310 15.42 -1.79 20.53
CA SER A 310 16.69 -2.42 20.15
C SER A 310 17.83 -1.41 20.01
N SER A 311 19.06 -1.91 19.88
CA SER A 311 20.25 -1.08 19.64
C SER A 311 21.06 -1.61 18.46
N ASP A 312 21.69 -0.70 17.71
CA ASP A 312 22.59 -1.01 16.60
C ASP A 312 24.07 -0.79 17.00
N PRO A 313 25.01 -1.62 16.52
CA PRO A 313 26.42 -1.46 16.81
C PRO A 313 27.00 -0.26 16.03
N ILE A 314 27.52 0.72 16.75
CA ILE A 314 28.26 1.86 16.16
C ILE A 314 29.70 1.39 15.87
N GLN A 315 30.33 0.75 16.85
CA GLN A 315 31.72 0.30 16.78
C GLN A 315 31.99 -0.83 17.79
N SER A 316 32.61 -1.92 17.36
CA SER A 316 33.30 -2.85 18.26
C SER A 316 34.67 -2.25 18.64
N CYS A 317 35.01 -2.23 19.92
CA CYS A 317 36.28 -1.69 20.39
C CYS A 317 37.46 -2.60 19.98
N SER A 318 38.60 -1.99 19.65
CA SER A 318 39.82 -2.72 19.28
C SER A 318 40.43 -3.42 20.49
N SER A 319 41.32 -4.41 20.31
CA SER A 319 42.02 -5.12 21.41
C SER A 319 43.05 -4.27 22.20
N ASN A 320 42.93 -2.95 22.14
CA ASN A 320 43.68 -1.93 22.88
C ASN A 320 42.74 -0.79 23.33
N GLN A 321 41.43 -1.06 23.35
CA GLN A 321 40.35 -0.16 23.71
C GLN A 321 39.30 -0.92 24.54
N HIS A 322 38.60 -0.21 25.43
CA HIS A 322 37.46 -0.70 26.20
C HIS A 322 36.27 0.22 25.98
N CYS A 323 35.08 -0.29 26.25
CA CYS A 323 33.83 0.46 26.14
C CYS A 323 33.44 0.99 27.53
N ASP A 324 33.45 2.31 27.70
CA ASP A 324 33.16 2.98 28.98
C ASP A 324 31.66 3.32 29.15
N ASP A 325 31.19 3.44 30.39
CA ASP A 325 29.80 3.76 30.75
C ASP A 325 29.31 5.10 30.18
N ALA A 326 30.21 6.04 29.85
CA ALA A 326 29.86 7.29 29.15
C ALA A 326 29.60 7.10 27.63
N GLY A 327 29.70 5.88 27.12
CA GLY A 327 29.41 5.54 25.72
C GLY A 327 30.56 5.87 24.76
N GLY A 328 31.62 5.06 24.78
CA GLY A 328 32.64 5.13 23.74
C GLY A 328 33.83 4.19 23.94
N CYS A 329 34.53 3.89 22.83
CA CYS A 329 35.75 3.06 22.84
C CYS A 329 36.99 3.87 23.26
N LEU A 330 37.24 3.98 24.57
CA LEU A 330 38.44 4.62 25.13
C LEU A 330 39.68 3.74 24.91
N LEU A 331 40.88 4.34 24.89
CA LEU A 331 42.14 3.59 24.85
C LEU A 331 42.46 3.00 26.23
N ASN A 332 42.99 1.78 26.25
CA ASN A 332 43.36 1.11 27.50
C ASN A 332 44.54 1.84 28.19
N VAL A 333 44.42 1.98 29.51
CA VAL A 333 45.41 2.66 30.36
C VAL A 333 46.59 1.74 30.70
N CYS A 334 46.34 0.43 30.72
CA CYS A 334 47.31 -0.63 30.97
C CYS A 334 46.95 -1.91 30.18
N THR A 335 47.84 -2.91 30.17
CA THR A 335 47.54 -4.20 29.53
C THR A 335 46.67 -5.03 30.47
N PRO A 336 45.49 -5.55 30.06
CA PRO A 336 44.62 -6.31 30.95
C PRO A 336 45.36 -7.46 31.69
N GLY A 337 45.27 -7.48 33.01
CA GLY A 337 45.98 -8.44 33.87
C GLY A 337 47.48 -8.17 34.12
N GLU A 338 48.05 -7.07 33.61
CA GLU A 338 49.38 -6.58 33.98
C GLU A 338 49.42 -6.19 35.46
N SER A 339 50.51 -6.47 36.18
CA SER A 339 50.62 -6.18 37.61
C SER A 339 51.70 -5.14 37.93
N THR A 340 51.41 -4.26 38.88
CA THR A 340 52.30 -3.16 39.29
C THR A 340 52.24 -2.94 40.80
N CYS A 341 53.22 -2.23 41.34
CA CYS A 341 53.32 -1.92 42.78
C CYS A 341 53.13 -0.42 43.03
N VAL A 342 52.19 -0.08 43.90
CA VAL A 342 51.93 1.30 44.35
C VAL A 342 52.15 1.35 45.87
N GLY A 343 53.39 1.67 46.27
CA GLY A 343 53.84 1.38 47.63
C GLY A 343 53.86 -0.14 47.87
N ASN A 344 53.55 -0.58 49.10
CA ASN A 344 53.48 -2.01 49.42
C ASN A 344 52.14 -2.67 49.04
N THR A 345 51.55 -2.24 47.92
CA THR A 345 50.25 -2.69 47.44
C THR A 345 50.38 -3.16 46.00
N LEU A 346 49.99 -4.41 45.76
CA LEU A 346 49.94 -5.03 44.44
C LEU A 346 48.64 -4.63 43.76
N HIS A 347 48.75 -3.85 42.69
CA HIS A 347 47.64 -3.54 41.79
C HIS A 347 47.72 -4.44 40.55
N VAL A 348 46.57 -4.87 40.05
CA VAL A 348 46.44 -5.63 38.81
C VAL A 348 45.54 -4.83 37.88
N CYS A 349 45.94 -4.73 36.61
CA CYS A 349 45.18 -4.01 35.60
C CYS A 349 43.87 -4.75 35.33
N ASP A 350 42.77 -4.00 35.32
CA ASP A 350 41.43 -4.55 35.17
C ASP A 350 41.26 -5.31 33.84
N SER A 351 40.31 -6.25 33.78
CA SER A 351 40.20 -7.20 32.66
C SER A 351 39.82 -6.57 31.32
N ASP A 352 39.36 -5.31 31.33
CA ASP A 352 39.11 -4.47 30.17
C ASP A 352 40.30 -3.54 29.82
N GLY A 353 41.20 -3.27 30.77
CA GLY A 353 42.30 -2.32 30.65
C GLY A 353 41.91 -0.87 30.96
N SER A 354 40.77 -0.65 31.63
CA SER A 354 40.30 0.68 32.06
C SER A 354 41.17 1.31 33.15
N GLY A 355 41.66 0.50 34.10
CA GLY A 355 42.43 0.98 35.24
C GLY A 355 43.18 -0.10 36.01
N TYR A 356 43.46 0.22 37.28
CA TYR A 356 44.19 -0.59 38.26
C TYR A 356 43.41 -0.57 39.59
N ASP A 357 42.15 -1.00 39.59
CA ASP A 357 41.33 -1.01 40.80
C ASP A 357 41.82 -2.04 41.85
N GLY A 358 41.29 -1.97 43.07
CA GLY A 358 41.33 -3.08 44.02
C GLY A 358 42.73 -3.51 44.50
N GLY A 359 43.65 -2.55 44.72
CA GLY A 359 45.01 -2.83 45.19
C GLY A 359 45.06 -3.73 46.43
N THR A 360 45.71 -4.89 46.31
CA THR A 360 45.89 -5.88 47.38
C THR A 360 47.17 -5.61 48.16
N PRO A 361 47.14 -5.28 49.46
CA PRO A 361 48.35 -5.07 50.24
C PRO A 361 49.16 -6.36 50.34
N CYS A 362 50.47 -6.29 50.07
CA CYS A 362 51.35 -7.37 50.46
C CYS A 362 51.40 -7.40 52.00
N GLY A 363 51.03 -8.54 52.59
CA GLY A 363 50.93 -8.66 54.05
C GLY A 363 52.27 -8.40 54.75
N SER A 364 52.25 -8.13 56.06
CA SER A 364 53.41 -7.62 56.83
C SER A 364 54.69 -8.49 56.90
N ALA A 365 54.76 -9.57 56.13
CA ALA A 365 55.93 -10.40 55.89
C ALA A 365 56.36 -10.46 54.40
N ALA A 366 55.88 -9.52 53.56
CA ALA A 366 56.22 -9.41 52.15
C ALA A 366 56.18 -7.95 51.65
N GLU A 367 57.03 -7.62 50.68
CA GLU A 367 57.07 -6.32 50.01
C GLU A 367 56.74 -6.44 48.51
N CYS A 368 56.00 -5.46 47.97
CA CYS A 368 55.64 -5.39 46.56
C CYS A 368 56.83 -4.89 45.73
N VAL A 369 57.44 -5.79 44.95
CA VAL A 369 58.57 -5.48 44.07
C VAL A 369 58.26 -6.01 42.66
N ASN A 370 58.44 -5.16 41.64
CA ASN A 370 58.25 -5.49 40.22
C ASN A 370 56.90 -6.16 39.88
N GLY A 371 55.81 -5.78 40.56
CA GLY A 371 54.47 -6.34 40.32
C GLY A 371 54.22 -7.71 40.98
N VAL A 372 54.99 -8.07 42.02
CA VAL A 372 54.83 -9.30 42.82
C VAL A 372 55.06 -9.00 44.30
N CYS A 373 54.31 -9.64 45.20
CA CYS A 373 54.64 -9.64 46.64
C CYS A 373 55.76 -10.65 46.94
N GLU A 374 57.00 -10.19 47.16
CA GLU A 374 58.11 -11.05 47.57
C GLU A 374 58.23 -11.11 49.10
N THR A 375 58.39 -12.30 49.67
CA THR A 375 58.46 -12.48 51.13
C THR A 375 59.76 -11.95 51.72
N HIS A 376 59.68 -11.17 52.80
CA HIS A 376 60.84 -10.65 53.51
C HIS A 376 61.78 -11.79 53.96
N ALA A 377 63.08 -11.62 53.71
CA ALA A 377 64.13 -12.53 54.18
C ALA A 377 64.54 -12.27 55.64
N CYS A 378 64.35 -11.03 56.11
CA CYS A 378 64.48 -10.62 57.50
C CYS A 378 63.44 -9.52 57.82
N SER A 379 63.13 -9.27 59.09
CA SER A 379 62.17 -8.21 59.45
C SER A 379 62.72 -6.84 59.03
N PRO A 380 61.99 -6.02 58.24
CA PRO A 380 62.46 -4.72 57.75
C PRO A 380 63.05 -3.85 58.86
N ASP A 381 64.20 -3.23 58.57
CA ASP A 381 64.99 -2.40 59.50
C ASP A 381 65.43 -3.03 60.84
N ALA A 382 65.12 -4.31 61.08
CA ALA A 382 65.50 -4.99 62.31
C ALA A 382 67.01 -5.30 62.35
N TYR A 383 67.58 -5.17 63.55
CA TYR A 383 68.96 -5.55 63.83
C TYR A 383 68.97 -6.97 64.44
N PHE A 384 69.82 -7.86 63.93
CA PHE A 384 69.84 -9.27 64.33
C PHE A 384 71.25 -9.87 64.26
N CYS A 385 71.48 -10.92 65.04
CA CYS A 385 72.79 -11.55 65.16
C CYS A 385 72.99 -12.69 64.14
N ASP A 386 73.75 -12.42 63.08
CA ASP A 386 74.28 -13.47 62.18
C ASP A 386 75.82 -13.39 62.09
N GLY A 387 76.46 -14.56 61.97
CA GLY A 387 77.91 -14.70 62.04
C GLY A 387 78.55 -14.24 63.36
N GLY A 388 77.75 -14.02 64.42
CA GLY A 388 78.18 -13.45 65.70
C GLY A 388 78.33 -11.93 65.72
N ASN A 389 77.85 -11.24 64.67
CA ASN A 389 77.91 -9.79 64.50
C ASN A 389 76.51 -9.22 64.30
N VAL A 390 76.33 -7.92 64.52
CA VAL A 390 75.05 -7.25 64.30
C VAL A 390 74.88 -7.02 62.78
N GLN A 391 73.89 -7.66 62.18
CA GLN A 391 73.36 -7.30 60.87
C GLN A 391 72.23 -6.29 61.05
N ARG A 392 71.98 -5.45 60.04
CA ARG A 392 70.72 -4.71 59.87
C ARG A 392 70.03 -5.20 58.61
N CYS A 393 68.78 -5.59 58.73
CA CYS A 393 67.92 -5.84 57.59
C CYS A 393 67.66 -4.53 56.83
N SER A 394 67.66 -4.56 55.51
CA SER A 394 67.32 -3.41 54.68
C SER A 394 65.87 -2.95 54.95
N VAL A 395 65.56 -1.71 54.56
CA VAL A 395 64.24 -1.11 54.74
C VAL A 395 63.12 -1.87 54.01
N ASP A 396 63.49 -2.69 53.01
CA ASP A 396 62.63 -3.53 52.18
C ASP A 396 62.42 -4.96 52.72
N GLY A 397 63.13 -5.36 53.80
CA GLY A 397 63.09 -6.72 54.33
C GLY A 397 63.73 -7.81 53.45
N LEU A 398 64.14 -7.51 52.21
CA LEU A 398 64.60 -8.51 51.22
C LEU A 398 66.10 -8.78 51.30
N THR A 399 66.88 -7.85 51.84
CA THR A 399 68.35 -7.97 51.97
C THR A 399 68.82 -7.55 53.37
N TRP A 400 70.07 -7.86 53.73
CA TRP A 400 70.70 -7.36 54.96
C TRP A 400 72.16 -7.00 54.73
N ASN A 401 72.68 -6.12 55.59
CA ASN A 401 74.07 -5.66 55.56
C ASN A 401 74.66 -5.71 56.98
N LEU A 402 75.99 -5.88 57.08
CA LEU A 402 76.71 -5.82 58.35
C LEU A 402 76.59 -4.41 58.94
N ALA A 403 76.06 -4.31 60.16
CA ALA A 403 75.82 -3.05 60.86
C ALA A 403 76.90 -2.74 61.90
N ASP A 404 77.29 -3.72 62.71
CA ASP A 404 78.39 -3.60 63.67
C ASP A 404 79.15 -4.93 63.83
N TYR A 405 80.47 -4.85 64.02
CA TYR A 405 81.37 -5.99 64.14
C TYR A 405 81.85 -6.15 65.58
N CYS A 406 81.49 -7.25 66.23
CA CYS A 406 81.76 -7.43 67.66
C CYS A 406 83.23 -7.80 67.92
N GLU A 407 83.98 -6.88 68.53
CA GLU A 407 85.33 -7.17 69.00
C GLU A 407 85.36 -8.25 70.10
N PRO A 408 86.48 -9.00 70.25
CA PRO A 408 86.56 -10.14 71.17
C PRO A 408 86.29 -9.78 72.64
N GLY A 409 85.08 -10.06 73.11
CA GLY A 409 84.61 -9.79 74.47
C GLY A 409 83.33 -8.97 74.56
N GLY A 410 82.90 -8.33 73.45
CA GLY A 410 81.54 -7.83 73.31
C GLY A 410 80.54 -8.96 73.00
N SER A 411 79.25 -8.70 73.22
CA SER A 411 78.17 -9.62 72.86
C SER A 411 77.17 -8.98 71.91
N CYS A 412 76.90 -9.64 70.78
CA CYS A 412 75.73 -9.35 69.95
C CYS A 412 74.45 -9.78 70.70
N VAL A 413 73.38 -8.98 70.58
CA VAL A 413 72.04 -9.28 71.09
C VAL A 413 71.03 -8.84 70.02
N ASP A 414 70.04 -9.67 69.72
CA ASP A 414 69.02 -9.33 68.71
C ASP A 414 68.22 -8.08 69.13
N GLY A 415 68.02 -7.16 68.18
CA GLY A 415 67.39 -5.85 68.38
C GLY A 415 68.35 -4.73 68.80
N GLU A 416 69.56 -5.02 69.26
CA GLU A 416 70.57 -4.00 69.58
C GLU A 416 71.27 -3.51 68.30
N THR A 417 71.52 -2.19 68.20
CA THR A 417 72.12 -1.58 67.01
C THR A 417 73.65 -1.62 66.98
N THR A 418 74.28 -1.97 68.11
CA THR A 418 75.74 -2.09 68.29
C THR A 418 76.06 -3.17 69.33
N CYS A 419 77.30 -3.67 69.34
CA CYS A 419 77.75 -4.71 70.26
C CYS A 419 77.92 -4.17 71.70
N GLN A 420 77.32 -4.85 72.69
CA GLN A 420 77.21 -4.34 74.07
C GLN A 420 78.54 -4.45 74.87
N PRO A 421 79.03 -3.37 75.53
CA PRO A 421 80.27 -3.34 76.31
C PRO A 421 80.05 -3.49 77.85
N PRO A 422 81.10 -3.83 78.63
CA PRO A 422 81.00 -4.05 80.09
C PRO A 422 80.87 -2.74 80.93
N PRO A 423 80.19 -2.75 82.11
CA PRO A 423 79.62 -1.53 82.72
C PRO A 423 80.38 -0.92 83.93
N TYR A 424 80.36 0.43 84.09
CA TYR A 424 79.63 1.16 85.18
C TYR A 424 79.99 2.66 85.35
N GLN A 425 78.98 3.54 85.49
CA GLN A 425 79.00 4.78 86.31
C GLN A 425 77.56 5.23 86.67
N TYR A 426 77.32 6.09 87.68
CA TYR A 426 75.98 6.27 88.29
C TYR A 426 75.39 7.70 88.37
N CYS A 427 76.16 8.78 88.61
CA CYS A 427 75.69 10.16 88.40
C CYS A 427 76.79 11.09 87.84
N GLN A 428 76.39 12.21 87.20
CA GLN A 428 77.33 13.23 86.73
C GLN A 428 77.95 13.98 87.92
N PRO A 429 79.30 14.02 88.05
CA PRO A 429 79.96 14.68 89.17
C PRO A 429 79.53 16.13 89.39
N ASP A 430 79.32 16.51 90.66
CA ASP A 430 78.96 17.86 91.11
C ASP A 430 77.68 18.49 90.50
N ALA A 431 76.90 17.76 89.70
CA ALA A 431 75.66 18.27 89.11
C ALA A 431 74.52 18.42 90.14
N TRP A 432 73.66 19.43 89.94
CA TRP A 432 72.36 19.57 90.61
C TRP A 432 71.25 18.94 89.77
N TYR A 433 70.23 18.37 90.43
CA TYR A 433 69.04 17.80 89.79
C TYR A 433 67.85 17.80 90.78
N CYS A 434 66.62 17.87 90.27
CA CYS A 434 65.42 17.63 91.08
C CYS A 434 65.13 16.13 91.26
N TYR A 435 64.69 15.76 92.47
CA TYR A 435 64.22 14.42 92.84
C TYR A 435 62.97 14.54 93.70
N VAL A 436 61.80 14.21 93.12
CA VAL A 436 60.49 14.59 93.70
C VAL A 436 60.52 16.10 93.99
N ASN A 437 59.99 16.58 95.13
CA ASN A 437 60.03 18.00 95.48
C ASN A 437 61.31 18.45 96.21
N TYR A 438 62.43 17.74 95.98
CA TYR A 438 63.74 18.08 96.55
C TYR A 438 64.78 18.35 95.47
N ARG A 439 65.52 19.45 95.61
CA ARG A 439 66.67 19.83 94.78
C ARG A 439 67.95 19.22 95.38
N ARG A 440 68.70 18.41 94.63
CA ARG A 440 69.83 17.61 95.16
C ARG A 440 71.11 17.75 94.34
N LYS A 441 72.27 17.53 94.99
CA LYS A 441 73.60 17.60 94.35
C LYS A 441 74.33 16.25 94.37
N CYS A 442 74.89 15.81 93.23
CA CYS A 442 75.80 14.65 93.13
C CYS A 442 77.20 15.02 93.68
N ASN A 443 77.94 14.02 94.16
CA ASN A 443 79.31 14.18 94.67
C ASN A 443 80.32 14.33 93.51
N SER A 444 81.54 14.78 93.80
CA SER A 444 82.62 14.96 92.80
C SER A 444 83.18 13.66 92.21
N ALA A 445 82.68 12.49 92.62
CA ALA A 445 83.08 11.17 92.14
C ALA A 445 82.00 10.48 91.28
N GLY A 446 80.82 11.08 91.11
CA GLY A 446 79.72 10.50 90.33
C GLY A 446 79.06 9.26 90.96
N THR A 447 79.12 9.13 92.29
CA THR A 447 78.79 7.88 93.03
C THR A 447 77.75 8.02 94.14
N SER A 448 77.46 9.23 94.64
CA SER A 448 76.44 9.46 95.67
C SER A 448 75.97 10.92 95.68
N TYR A 449 74.87 11.20 96.37
CA TYR A 449 74.34 12.56 96.54
C TYR A 449 74.69 13.14 97.92
N VAL A 450 74.90 14.46 98.01
CA VAL A 450 75.53 15.13 99.18
C VAL A 450 74.77 16.35 99.73
N GLN A 451 73.80 16.90 99.01
CA GLN A 451 72.92 17.98 99.49
C GLN A 451 71.47 17.74 99.01
N SER A 452 70.50 18.29 99.75
CA SER A 452 69.06 18.21 99.45
C SER A 452 68.31 19.41 100.05
N GLU A 453 67.70 20.25 99.21
CA GLU A 453 66.81 21.38 99.57
C GLU A 453 65.35 21.02 99.22
N TYR A 454 64.33 21.63 99.82
CA TYR A 454 62.90 21.32 99.60
C TYR A 454 62.13 22.55 99.09
N CYS A 455 61.29 22.39 98.07
CA CYS A 455 60.49 23.48 97.52
C CYS A 455 59.25 23.80 98.38
N GLY A 456 58.79 25.04 98.37
CA GLY A 456 57.73 25.55 99.23
C GLY A 456 56.34 25.00 98.95
N ALA A 457 55.39 25.32 99.85
CA ALA A 457 53.98 25.00 99.64
C ALA A 457 53.42 25.89 98.50
N GLY A 458 53.09 25.27 97.36
CA GLY A 458 52.75 25.96 96.11
C GLY A 458 53.87 25.98 95.07
N GLU A 459 55.01 25.34 95.35
CA GLU A 459 56.15 25.22 94.44
C GLU A 459 56.50 23.76 94.14
N ALA A 460 56.98 23.51 92.91
CA ALA A 460 57.47 22.22 92.43
C ALA A 460 58.93 22.32 91.97
N CYS A 461 59.74 21.29 92.23
CA CYS A 461 61.12 21.20 91.76
C CYS A 461 61.15 20.76 90.29
N VAL A 462 61.45 21.69 89.38
CA VAL A 462 61.47 21.45 87.92
C VAL A 462 62.88 21.70 87.39
N GLY A 463 63.47 20.67 86.78
CA GLY A 463 64.85 20.67 86.30
C GLY A 463 65.88 20.80 87.42
N THR A 464 66.19 22.04 87.80
CA THR A 464 67.18 22.40 88.83
C THR A 464 66.72 23.49 89.81
N GLU A 465 65.47 23.98 89.71
CA GLU A 465 64.94 25.09 90.51
C GLU A 465 63.52 24.82 91.01
N CYS A 466 63.05 25.59 91.99
CA CYS A 466 61.67 25.54 92.48
C CYS A 466 60.82 26.57 91.73
N VAL A 467 59.69 26.15 91.14
CA VAL A 467 58.80 27.00 90.34
C VAL A 467 57.33 26.89 90.81
N PRO A 468 56.47 27.90 90.61
CA PRO A 468 55.08 27.85 91.08
C PRO A 468 54.22 26.77 90.39
N VAL A 469 53.31 26.18 91.15
CA VAL A 469 52.23 25.30 90.66
C VAL A 469 51.04 26.17 90.21
N ILE A 470 50.58 25.99 88.97
CA ILE A 470 49.51 26.80 88.35
C ILE A 470 48.22 26.03 88.04
N CYS A 471 48.27 24.70 88.03
CA CYS A 471 47.11 23.81 87.87
C CYS A 471 47.31 22.49 88.64
N THR A 472 46.26 21.69 88.81
CA THR A 472 46.36 20.40 89.52
C THR A 472 47.18 19.40 88.69
N PRO A 473 48.29 18.84 89.19
CA PRO A 473 49.17 17.99 88.39
C PRO A 473 48.43 16.81 87.74
N GLY A 474 48.55 16.68 86.40
CA GLY A 474 47.90 15.63 85.61
C GLY A 474 46.40 15.80 85.32
N GLU A 475 45.74 16.87 85.79
CA GLU A 475 44.33 17.14 85.48
C GLU A 475 44.16 17.52 84.00
N ARG A 476 43.25 16.84 83.29
CA ARG A 476 42.83 17.19 81.91
C ARG A 476 41.69 18.21 81.95
N PHE A 477 41.69 19.17 81.04
CA PHE A 477 40.65 20.19 80.92
C PHE A 477 40.55 20.73 79.49
N CYS A 478 39.34 21.13 79.08
CA CYS A 478 39.16 21.84 77.82
C CYS A 478 39.56 23.32 77.99
N LYS A 479 40.37 23.84 77.07
CA LYS A 479 40.76 25.25 77.01
C LYS A 479 41.00 25.65 75.56
N ASP A 480 40.56 26.85 75.18
CA ASP A 480 40.76 27.42 73.85
C ASP A 480 40.34 26.44 72.72
N GLY A 481 39.21 25.74 72.91
CA GLY A 481 38.66 24.70 72.01
C GLY A 481 39.28 23.30 72.12
N ASN A 482 40.42 23.16 72.81
CA ASN A 482 41.33 22.01 72.71
C ASN A 482 41.53 21.29 74.05
N VAL A 483 42.08 20.07 74.00
CA VAL A 483 42.37 19.27 75.21
C VAL A 483 43.74 19.64 75.76
N TYR A 484 43.76 20.21 76.97
CA TYR A 484 44.97 20.42 77.75
C TYR A 484 45.07 19.42 78.90
N ALA A 485 46.28 19.17 79.38
CA ALA A 485 46.53 18.60 80.69
C ALA A 485 47.56 19.43 81.45
N CYS A 486 47.44 19.47 82.77
CA CYS A 486 48.48 20.01 83.61
C CYS A 486 49.69 19.06 83.66
N SER A 487 50.90 19.61 83.64
CA SER A 487 52.16 18.87 83.79
C SER A 487 52.19 18.04 85.08
N ALA A 488 53.03 16.99 85.12
CA ALA A 488 53.16 16.11 86.29
C ALA A 488 53.71 16.80 87.56
N ASP A 489 54.30 17.99 87.41
CA ASP A 489 54.73 18.90 88.47
C ASP A 489 53.73 20.04 88.77
N GLY A 490 52.69 20.21 87.96
CA GLY A 490 51.68 21.25 88.10
C GLY A 490 52.04 22.65 87.57
N SER A 491 53.25 22.84 87.02
CA SER A 491 53.80 24.14 86.61
C SER A 491 53.40 24.64 85.21
N ALA A 492 52.82 23.79 84.35
CA ALA A 492 52.48 24.16 82.97
C ALA A 492 51.17 23.51 82.49
N SER A 493 50.35 24.26 81.75
CA SER A 493 49.27 23.71 80.92
C SER A 493 49.84 23.22 79.59
N ILE A 494 49.96 21.92 79.41
CA ILE A 494 50.47 21.28 78.19
C ILE A 494 49.28 20.94 77.29
N LEU A 495 49.33 21.37 76.02
CA LEU A 495 48.39 20.91 75.00
C LEU A 495 48.58 19.40 74.82
N GLN A 496 47.52 18.61 74.98
CA GLN A 496 47.56 17.15 74.80
C GLN A 496 46.98 16.73 73.46
N ASP A 497 45.89 17.39 73.05
CA ASP A 497 45.20 17.07 71.82
C ASP A 497 44.72 18.36 71.15
N LEU A 498 44.89 18.44 69.84
CA LEU A 498 44.46 19.56 69.02
C LEU A 498 43.21 19.14 68.23
N CYS A 499 42.05 19.53 68.73
CA CYS A 499 40.79 19.27 68.04
C CYS A 499 40.79 19.97 66.68
N ALA A 500 40.32 19.28 65.65
CA ALA A 500 40.23 19.83 64.30
C ALA A 500 39.26 21.03 64.25
N PRO A 501 39.30 21.88 63.19
CA PRO A 501 38.37 23.01 63.04
C PRO A 501 36.88 22.64 62.96
N GLU A 502 36.56 21.35 62.90
CA GLU A 502 35.22 20.76 62.82
C GLU A 502 34.93 19.87 64.05
N GLU A 503 35.69 20.03 65.14
CA GLU A 503 35.57 19.29 66.40
C GLU A 503 35.55 20.21 67.63
N TYR A 504 34.81 19.81 68.67
CA TYR A 504 34.78 20.48 69.97
C TYR A 504 35.34 19.59 71.10
N CYS A 505 36.12 20.19 72.00
CA CYS A 505 36.52 19.54 73.25
C CYS A 505 35.34 19.46 74.24
N ARG A 506 34.93 18.24 74.59
CA ARG A 506 33.85 18.01 75.57
C ARG A 506 34.38 18.02 77.00
N ASN A 507 33.73 18.80 77.87
CA ASN A 507 34.02 18.81 79.30
C ASN A 507 33.46 17.56 80.00
N GLY A 508 34.35 16.75 80.58
CA GLY A 508 34.02 15.60 81.43
C GLY A 508 34.77 14.33 81.07
N ASP A 509 34.86 14.01 79.78
CA ASP A 509 35.74 12.98 79.20
C ASP A 509 37.02 13.59 78.60
N TYR A 510 37.00 14.87 78.23
CA TYR A 510 38.14 15.64 77.74
C TYR A 510 38.72 15.05 76.46
N SER A 511 37.84 14.81 75.49
CA SER A 511 38.16 14.37 74.14
C SER A 511 37.56 15.33 73.11
N CYS A 512 38.17 15.38 71.94
CA CYS A 512 37.60 16.01 70.76
C CYS A 512 36.45 15.14 70.21
N TYR A 513 35.38 15.78 69.77
CA TYR A 513 34.26 15.13 69.08
C TYR A 513 33.88 15.98 67.86
N PRO A 514 33.55 15.37 66.70
CA PRO A 514 33.08 16.11 65.54
C PRO A 514 31.78 16.85 65.82
N ASP A 515 31.68 18.06 65.26
CA ASP A 515 30.47 18.88 65.32
C ASP A 515 29.29 18.16 64.67
N THR A 516 28.14 18.15 65.37
CA THR A 516 26.89 17.56 64.85
C THR A 516 26.16 18.53 63.91
N CYS A 517 26.48 19.82 64.02
CA CYS A 517 26.12 20.88 63.09
C CYS A 517 27.11 22.05 63.27
N THR A 518 27.34 22.86 62.24
CA THR A 518 28.23 24.02 62.33
C THR A 518 27.74 24.99 63.42
N PRO A 519 28.56 25.37 64.41
CA PRO A 519 28.10 26.16 65.56
C PRO A 519 27.38 27.45 65.17
N GLY A 520 26.18 27.65 65.71
CA GLY A 520 25.33 28.82 65.42
C GLY A 520 24.70 28.86 64.01
N SER A 521 24.90 27.86 63.15
CA SER A 521 24.23 27.80 61.84
C SER A 521 22.71 27.72 61.98
N VAL A 522 22.01 28.36 61.04
CA VAL A 522 20.57 28.19 60.82
C VAL A 522 20.41 27.40 59.53
N SER A 523 19.46 26.45 59.48
CA SER A 523 19.22 25.63 58.29
C SER A 523 17.81 25.04 58.27
N CYS A 524 17.26 24.79 57.08
CA CYS A 524 15.98 24.10 56.92
C CYS A 524 16.15 22.58 56.90
N SER A 525 15.28 21.86 57.62
CA SER A 525 15.29 20.39 57.73
C SER A 525 13.87 19.86 57.57
N GLY A 526 13.43 19.73 56.32
CA GLY A 526 11.99 19.67 56.00
C GLY A 526 11.33 21.02 56.32
N ASN A 527 10.03 21.04 56.64
CA ASN A 527 9.35 22.28 57.04
C ASN A 527 9.61 22.69 58.52
N TYR A 528 10.87 22.58 58.94
CA TYR A 528 11.36 22.99 60.26
C TYR A 528 12.65 23.78 60.11
N LEU A 529 12.65 24.99 60.68
CA LEU A 529 13.81 25.84 60.80
C LEU A 529 14.65 25.37 61.99
N ARG A 530 15.86 24.87 61.74
CA ARG A 530 16.83 24.48 62.76
C ARG A 530 17.81 25.60 63.06
N THR A 531 18.24 25.67 64.32
CA THR A 531 19.39 26.48 64.75
C THR A 531 20.32 25.61 65.57
N CYS A 532 21.57 25.50 65.14
CA CYS A 532 22.63 24.82 65.87
C CYS A 532 23.04 25.64 67.11
N ASN A 533 23.38 24.98 68.22
CA ASN A 533 23.90 25.67 69.40
C ASN A 533 25.34 26.19 69.16
N ALA A 534 25.83 27.02 70.07
CA ALA A 534 27.14 27.68 69.95
C ALA A 534 28.35 26.76 70.24
N GLU A 535 28.13 25.45 70.40
CA GLU A 535 29.13 24.44 70.75
C GLU A 535 29.05 23.18 69.86
N GLY A 536 28.36 23.26 68.71
CA GLY A 536 28.26 22.19 67.70
C GLY A 536 27.51 20.91 68.14
N SER A 537 27.13 20.80 69.41
CA SER A 537 26.66 19.57 70.05
C SER A 537 25.18 19.22 69.77
N GLY A 538 24.40 20.14 69.18
CA GLY A 538 23.03 19.86 68.74
C GLY A 538 22.21 21.09 68.32
N SER A 539 21.06 20.83 67.69
CA SER A 539 20.16 21.87 67.15
C SER A 539 18.77 21.89 67.78
N THR A 540 18.20 23.08 68.01
CA THR A 540 16.76 23.27 68.26
C THR A 540 16.00 23.49 66.95
N SER A 541 14.70 23.20 66.90
CA SER A 541 13.89 23.29 65.68
C SER A 541 12.52 23.96 65.91
N VAL A 542 12.13 24.88 65.03
CA VAL A 542 10.81 25.55 64.99
C VAL A 542 10.07 25.12 63.72
N SER A 543 8.75 24.90 63.80
CA SER A 543 7.94 24.48 62.63
C SER A 543 7.29 25.68 61.94
N CYS A 544 7.66 25.98 60.69
CA CYS A 544 7.02 27.07 59.93
C CYS A 544 5.55 26.74 59.57
N ALA A 545 5.19 25.45 59.50
CA ALA A 545 3.80 25.03 59.34
C ALA A 545 2.85 25.54 60.45
N ALA A 546 3.37 25.93 61.62
CA ALA A 546 2.57 26.48 62.72
C ALA A 546 2.14 27.94 62.49
N THR A 547 2.81 28.66 61.58
CA THR A 547 2.50 30.04 61.16
C THR A 547 1.87 30.13 59.77
N GLY A 548 1.76 29.00 59.05
CA GLY A 548 1.28 28.95 57.65
C GLY A 548 2.38 29.14 56.61
N GLU A 549 3.64 28.95 57.02
CA GLU A 549 4.85 29.23 56.25
C GLU A 549 5.60 27.93 55.90
N ILE A 550 6.52 28.03 54.94
CA ILE A 550 7.46 26.97 54.57
C ILE A 550 8.91 27.41 54.87
N CYS A 551 9.74 26.48 55.32
CA CYS A 551 11.15 26.74 55.57
C CYS A 551 11.93 26.82 54.24
N LEU A 552 12.48 27.99 53.93
CA LEU A 552 13.30 28.26 52.74
C LEU A 552 14.49 29.15 53.13
N GLN A 553 15.66 28.87 52.55
CA GLN A 553 16.91 29.65 52.73
C GLN A 553 17.07 30.22 54.16
N ASP A 554 17.11 29.31 55.12
CA ASP A 554 17.41 29.55 56.53
C ASP A 554 16.44 30.51 57.26
N HIS A 555 15.20 30.60 56.79
CA HIS A 555 14.07 31.22 57.50
C HIS A 555 12.71 30.57 57.15
N CYS A 556 11.62 31.09 57.74
CA CYS A 556 10.25 30.72 57.36
C CYS A 556 9.67 31.78 56.42
N GLU A 557 9.05 31.37 55.32
CA GLU A 557 8.50 32.24 54.27
C GLU A 557 7.08 31.81 53.85
N THR A 558 6.25 32.73 53.38
CA THR A 558 4.83 32.46 53.06
C THR A 558 4.65 31.74 51.73
N VAL A 559 3.85 30.66 51.71
CA VAL A 559 3.50 29.93 50.48
C VAL A 559 2.69 30.81 49.52
N VAL A 560 3.18 30.98 48.28
CA VAL A 560 2.64 31.92 47.28
C VAL A 560 1.63 31.26 46.35
N CYS A 561 1.77 29.97 46.08
CA CYS A 561 0.91 29.22 45.16
C CYS A 561 0.75 27.75 45.58
N THR A 562 -0.23 27.05 44.99
CA THR A 562 -0.42 25.61 45.22
C THR A 562 0.68 24.84 44.47
N PRO A 563 1.53 24.06 45.14
CA PRO A 563 2.64 23.37 44.48
C PRO A 563 2.22 22.57 43.25
N LEU A 564 3.02 22.63 42.19
CA LEU A 564 2.81 21.99 40.88
C LEU A 564 1.53 22.40 40.12
N SER A 565 0.75 23.37 40.60
CA SER A 565 -0.33 23.95 39.81
C SER A 565 0.22 24.73 38.61
N LYS A 566 -0.52 24.76 37.50
CA LYS A 566 -0.16 25.48 36.27
C LYS A 566 -1.14 26.61 35.96
N ARG A 567 -0.65 27.67 35.31
CA ARG A 567 -1.44 28.78 34.75
C ARG A 567 -0.74 29.36 33.52
N CYS A 568 -1.37 30.34 32.88
CA CYS A 568 -0.69 31.20 31.90
C CYS A 568 -0.21 32.47 32.59
N LEU A 569 1.01 32.90 32.27
CA LEU A 569 1.54 34.22 32.64
C LEU A 569 1.05 35.27 31.64
N ASP A 570 1.21 34.95 30.37
CA ASP A 570 0.74 35.70 29.20
C ASP A 570 0.35 34.70 28.09
N TYR A 571 0.29 35.16 26.84
CA TYR A 571 -0.08 34.33 25.69
C TYR A 571 1.00 33.31 25.29
N GLU A 572 2.28 33.63 25.54
CA GLU A 572 3.45 32.90 25.02
C GLU A 572 4.17 32.10 26.13
N HIS A 573 3.76 32.26 27.40
CA HIS A 573 4.39 31.59 28.55
C HIS A 573 3.39 30.89 29.47
N THR A 574 3.64 29.61 29.73
CA THR A 574 3.07 28.90 30.90
C THR A 574 3.83 29.29 32.16
N GLU A 575 3.16 29.19 33.30
CA GLU A 575 3.77 29.30 34.63
C GLU A 575 3.41 28.06 35.45
N THR A 576 4.41 27.39 36.00
CA THR A 576 4.23 26.26 36.93
C THR A 576 4.66 26.68 38.32
N CYS A 577 3.81 26.46 39.32
CA CYS A 577 4.15 26.70 40.72
C CYS A 577 5.18 25.66 41.19
N ARG A 578 6.27 26.11 41.83
CA ARG A 578 7.34 25.24 42.33
C ARG A 578 6.84 24.19 43.31
N ALA A 579 7.58 23.09 43.44
CA ALA A 579 7.25 21.99 44.34
C ALA A 579 7.21 22.39 45.84
N ASP A 580 7.84 23.51 46.21
CA ASP A 580 7.82 24.12 47.54
C ASP A 580 6.70 25.18 47.72
N GLY A 581 6.04 25.61 46.62
CA GLY A 581 5.05 26.69 46.62
C GLY A 581 5.64 28.10 46.79
N SER A 582 6.96 28.28 46.68
CA SER A 582 7.66 29.57 46.87
C SER A 582 7.35 30.60 45.79
N GLY A 583 6.93 30.16 44.62
CA GLY A 583 6.57 31.01 43.49
C GLY A 583 6.36 30.22 42.21
N TRP A 584 6.26 30.95 41.12
CA TRP A 584 6.07 30.39 39.77
C TRP A 584 7.38 30.42 39.00
N ASP A 585 7.64 29.36 38.23
CA ASP A 585 8.62 29.34 37.16
C ASP A 585 7.89 29.45 35.83
N ALA A 586 8.32 30.40 34.99
CA ALA A 586 7.77 30.60 33.66
C ALA A 586 8.55 29.76 32.62
N ALA A 587 7.81 29.12 31.71
CA ALA A 587 8.36 28.40 30.57
C ALA A 587 7.64 28.87 29.29
N PRO A 588 8.37 29.21 28.21
CA PRO A 588 7.75 29.55 26.95
C PRO A 588 6.99 28.34 26.37
N CYS A 589 5.92 28.63 25.63
CA CYS A 589 5.39 27.69 24.64
C CYS A 589 6.27 27.72 23.38
N ASP A 590 6.21 26.66 22.58
CA ASP A 590 6.93 26.65 21.29
C ASP A 590 6.30 27.64 20.30
N GLY A 591 7.04 28.02 19.25
CA GLY A 591 6.72 29.18 18.40
C GLY A 591 5.36 29.15 17.69
N ASP A 592 4.81 27.95 17.50
CA ASP A 592 3.50 27.69 16.88
C ASP A 592 2.40 27.37 17.91
N GLU A 593 2.62 27.68 19.19
CA GLU A 593 1.69 27.41 20.30
C GLU A 593 1.33 28.67 21.13
N HIS A 594 0.19 28.61 21.82
CA HIS A 594 -0.24 29.59 22.82
C HIS A 594 -0.64 28.96 24.15
N CYS A 595 -0.41 29.68 25.24
CA CYS A 595 -0.90 29.25 26.55
C CYS A 595 -2.42 29.47 26.67
N SER A 596 -3.15 28.39 26.91
CA SER A 596 -4.55 28.41 27.33
C SER A 596 -4.76 27.47 28.50
N SER A 597 -5.44 27.94 29.55
CA SER A 597 -5.70 27.19 30.79
C SER A 597 -4.46 26.57 31.47
N GLY A 598 -3.26 27.12 31.26
CA GLY A 598 -2.01 26.62 31.84
C GLY A 598 -1.36 25.47 31.08
N THR A 599 -1.75 25.26 29.82
CA THR A 599 -1.13 24.31 28.88
C THR A 599 -0.83 25.07 27.58
N CYS A 600 0.23 24.71 26.86
CA CYS A 600 0.44 25.19 25.51
C CYS A 600 -0.47 24.42 24.53
N ASN A 601 -1.00 25.11 23.53
CA ASN A 601 -1.92 24.57 22.53
C ASN A 601 -1.51 25.13 21.17
N LEU A 602 -1.45 24.29 20.14
CA LEU A 602 -1.12 24.71 18.78
C LEU A 602 -2.07 25.81 18.27
N ASP A 603 -1.50 26.85 17.65
CA ASP A 603 -2.25 27.86 16.92
C ASP A 603 -2.87 27.25 15.66
N ASN A 604 -4.15 27.56 15.41
CA ASN A 604 -4.89 26.97 14.27
C ASN A 604 -4.54 27.64 12.93
N CYS A 605 -3.86 28.78 12.98
CA CYS A 605 -3.31 29.52 11.85
C CYS A 605 -2.31 30.57 12.35
N GLU A 606 -1.34 30.94 11.50
CA GLU A 606 -0.35 31.97 11.82
C GLU A 606 -1.03 33.34 12.08
N LYS A 607 -0.62 34.03 13.15
CA LYS A 607 -1.30 35.22 13.70
C LYS A 607 -1.43 36.34 12.67
N GLY A 608 -2.65 36.63 12.22
CA GLY A 608 -2.93 37.64 11.17
C GLY A 608 -2.63 37.20 9.73
N GLN A 609 -2.21 35.95 9.49
CA GLN A 609 -2.02 35.38 8.16
C GLN A 609 -3.34 35.39 7.37
N VAL A 610 -3.27 35.61 6.06
CA VAL A 610 -4.43 35.38 5.18
C VAL A 610 -4.33 33.97 4.61
N GLY A 611 -5.38 33.18 4.76
CA GLY A 611 -5.44 31.78 4.34
C GLY A 611 -6.82 31.38 3.85
N CYS A 612 -7.07 30.08 3.77
CA CYS A 612 -8.27 29.50 3.16
C CYS A 612 -9.04 28.61 4.13
N GLN A 613 -10.24 29.06 4.51
CA GLN A 613 -11.19 28.28 5.28
C GLN A 613 -12.20 27.64 4.32
N GLY A 614 -11.82 26.52 3.71
CA GLY A 614 -12.55 25.94 2.57
C GLY A 614 -12.51 26.89 1.37
N THR A 615 -13.67 27.21 0.79
CA THR A 615 -13.76 28.15 -0.35
C THR A 615 -13.48 29.62 0.02
N LYS A 616 -13.31 29.95 1.30
CA LYS A 616 -13.27 31.33 1.79
C LYS A 616 -11.85 31.80 2.12
N ARG A 617 -11.44 32.87 1.44
CA ARG A 617 -10.26 33.67 1.81
C ARG A 617 -10.54 34.43 3.10
N ALA A 618 -9.95 34.00 4.20
CA ALA A 618 -10.12 34.58 5.53
C ALA A 618 -8.79 35.06 6.11
N THR A 619 -8.84 35.98 7.07
CA THR A 619 -7.69 36.36 7.90
C THR A 619 -7.72 35.51 9.18
N CYS A 620 -6.59 35.02 9.64
CA CYS A 620 -6.46 34.46 10.98
C CYS A 620 -6.62 35.60 11.99
N LYS A 621 -7.32 35.36 13.10
CA LYS A 621 -7.43 36.35 14.17
C LYS A 621 -6.04 36.76 14.67
N ALA A 622 -5.96 37.95 15.26
CA ALA A 622 -4.77 38.40 15.99
C ALA A 622 -4.45 37.56 17.25
N ASP A 623 -5.30 36.60 17.62
CA ASP A 623 -5.16 35.72 18.78
C ASP A 623 -4.88 34.24 18.42
N GLY A 624 -4.59 33.90 17.16
CA GLY A 624 -4.22 32.54 16.71
C GLY A 624 -5.36 31.49 16.79
N THR A 625 -6.48 31.79 17.45
CA THR A 625 -7.58 30.83 17.73
C THR A 625 -8.47 30.50 16.51
N GLY A 626 -7.98 30.73 15.29
CA GLY A 626 -8.67 30.44 14.04
C GLY A 626 -9.11 31.68 13.24
N TRP A 627 -9.88 31.44 12.19
CA TRP A 627 -10.26 32.43 11.17
C TRP A 627 -11.29 33.46 11.65
N GLU A 628 -11.19 34.70 11.13
CA GLU A 628 -12.15 35.78 11.35
C GLU A 628 -13.50 35.53 10.64
N PRO A 629 -14.65 35.81 11.28
CA PRO A 629 -15.96 35.69 10.63
C PRO A 629 -16.14 36.72 9.52
N GLY A 630 -16.23 36.27 8.26
CA GLY A 630 -16.56 37.13 7.11
C GLY A 630 -15.61 37.07 5.90
N GLY A 631 -14.76 36.04 5.81
CA GLY A 631 -13.88 35.83 4.65
C GLY A 631 -14.60 35.82 3.28
N VAL A 632 -13.87 36.24 2.23
CA VAL A 632 -14.36 36.34 0.85
C VAL A 632 -14.54 34.94 0.26
N ASP A 633 -15.77 34.59 -0.13
CA ASP A 633 -16.07 33.29 -0.73
C ASP A 633 -15.68 33.26 -2.21
N CYS A 634 -14.57 32.59 -2.52
CA CYS A 634 -14.03 32.52 -3.87
C CYS A 634 -15.00 31.76 -4.81
N ALA A 635 -15.74 30.78 -4.28
CA ALA A 635 -16.71 30.02 -5.08
C ALA A 635 -17.87 30.90 -5.60
N ALA A 636 -18.23 31.96 -4.88
CA ALA A 636 -19.24 32.94 -5.34
C ALA A 636 -18.78 33.76 -6.58
N SER A 637 -17.51 33.65 -6.97
CA SER A 637 -16.93 34.26 -8.18
C SER A 637 -16.42 33.23 -9.20
N GLY A 638 -16.78 31.94 -9.05
CA GLY A 638 -16.25 30.84 -9.87
C GLY A 638 -14.81 30.43 -9.53
N GLN A 639 -14.20 31.08 -8.55
CA GLN A 639 -12.81 30.89 -8.16
C GLN A 639 -12.67 29.78 -7.08
N THR A 640 -11.43 29.44 -6.76
CA THR A 640 -11.07 28.57 -5.63
C THR A 640 -10.10 29.32 -4.70
N CYS A 641 -10.05 28.96 -3.42
CA CYS A 641 -9.14 29.60 -2.47
C CYS A 641 -7.85 28.78 -2.38
N VAL A 642 -6.71 29.38 -2.69
CA VAL A 642 -5.39 28.75 -2.51
C VAL A 642 -4.46 29.75 -1.81
N ALA A 643 -3.84 29.31 -0.71
CA ALA A 643 -2.83 30.08 0.04
C ALA A 643 -3.21 31.55 0.33
N GLY A 644 -4.46 31.80 0.72
CA GLY A 644 -4.95 33.14 1.06
C GLY A 644 -5.35 34.02 -0.13
N GLU A 645 -5.49 33.46 -1.32
CA GLU A 645 -5.97 34.17 -2.53
C GLU A 645 -7.13 33.44 -3.19
N CYS A 646 -8.13 34.19 -3.66
CA CYS A 646 -9.08 33.68 -4.63
C CYS A 646 -8.42 33.70 -6.01
N ARG A 647 -8.39 32.54 -6.68
CA ARG A 647 -7.77 32.35 -7.99
C ARG A 647 -8.67 31.51 -8.88
N ASP A 648 -8.59 31.74 -10.19
CA ASP A 648 -9.43 31.05 -11.17
C ASP A 648 -9.20 29.53 -11.16
N ARG A 649 -10.26 28.78 -11.45
CA ARG A 649 -10.22 27.34 -11.73
C ARG A 649 -9.95 27.12 -13.22
N LEU A 650 -9.20 26.07 -13.53
CA LEU A 650 -8.95 25.61 -14.90
C LEU A 650 -10.01 24.58 -15.34
N CYS A 651 -10.42 23.72 -14.40
CA CYS A 651 -11.28 22.55 -14.60
C CYS A 651 -12.08 22.27 -13.30
N GLU A 652 -13.07 21.38 -13.34
CA GLU A 652 -13.80 21.00 -12.11
C GLU A 652 -12.94 20.08 -11.22
N PRO A 653 -12.93 20.26 -9.88
CA PRO A 653 -12.02 19.51 -9.01
C PRO A 653 -12.19 18.00 -9.12
N SER A 654 -11.09 17.28 -9.34
CA SER A 654 -11.04 15.81 -9.49
C SER A 654 -11.75 15.22 -10.72
N THR A 655 -12.28 16.02 -11.66
CA THR A 655 -12.93 15.49 -12.87
C THR A 655 -11.92 15.12 -13.95
N ILE A 656 -12.28 14.17 -14.82
CA ILE A 656 -11.61 13.95 -16.11
C ILE A 656 -12.19 14.91 -17.14
N TYR A 657 -11.32 15.49 -17.95
CA TYR A 657 -11.68 16.39 -19.04
C TYR A 657 -10.66 16.27 -20.19
N CYS A 658 -11.03 16.75 -21.38
CA CYS A 658 -10.18 16.69 -22.55
C CYS A 658 -9.40 17.99 -22.78
N GLU A 659 -8.07 17.91 -22.85
CA GLU A 659 -7.23 19.03 -23.26
C GLU A 659 -6.41 18.64 -24.50
N TYR A 660 -6.55 19.42 -25.57
CA TYR A 660 -5.90 19.20 -26.87
C TYR A 660 -6.20 17.86 -27.59
N GLY A 661 -7.18 17.09 -27.11
CA GLY A 661 -7.57 15.77 -27.63
C GLY A 661 -7.10 14.60 -26.76
N ASP A 662 -6.25 14.87 -25.77
CA ASP A 662 -5.72 13.92 -24.80
C ASP A 662 -6.50 13.99 -23.47
N ILE A 663 -6.37 12.94 -22.64
CA ILE A 663 -7.09 12.82 -21.36
C ILE A 663 -6.31 13.55 -20.27
N TYR A 664 -6.98 14.47 -19.57
CA TYR A 664 -6.44 15.17 -18.40
C TYR A 664 -7.33 14.95 -17.18
N GLN A 665 -6.72 14.78 -16.01
CA GLN A 665 -7.41 14.78 -14.73
C GLN A 665 -7.15 16.08 -14.00
N CYS A 666 -8.20 16.74 -13.55
CA CYS A 666 -8.08 17.95 -12.75
C CYS A 666 -7.65 17.63 -11.31
N ASP A 667 -6.77 18.44 -10.72
CA ASP A 667 -6.44 18.33 -9.31
C ASP A 667 -7.66 18.57 -8.39
N TYR A 668 -7.55 18.15 -7.12
CA TYR A 668 -8.59 18.28 -6.10
C TYR A 668 -8.95 19.73 -5.73
N THR A 669 -8.25 20.73 -6.28
CA THR A 669 -8.54 22.16 -6.08
C THR A 669 -9.21 22.82 -7.29
N GLY A 670 -9.23 22.14 -8.45
CA GLY A 670 -9.72 22.67 -9.72
C GLY A 670 -8.69 23.50 -10.50
N ARG A 671 -7.39 23.38 -10.20
CA ARG A 671 -6.37 24.38 -10.60
C ARG A 671 -5.45 23.97 -11.74
N ALA A 672 -5.01 22.73 -11.78
CA ALA A 672 -4.19 22.16 -12.84
C ALA A 672 -4.79 20.84 -13.30
N GLY A 673 -4.89 20.66 -14.61
CA GLY A 673 -4.93 19.33 -15.20
C GLY A 673 -3.55 18.71 -15.15
N PHE A 674 -3.48 17.44 -14.79
CA PHE A 674 -2.33 16.59 -15.10
C PHE A 674 -2.74 15.63 -16.22
N PHE A 675 -1.82 15.44 -17.17
CA PHE A 675 -1.95 14.50 -18.27
C PHE A 675 -2.13 13.07 -17.74
N VAL A 676 -3.12 12.35 -18.26
CA VAL A 676 -3.43 10.96 -17.93
C VAL A 676 -2.93 10.03 -19.03
N ASP A 677 -3.40 10.22 -20.26
CA ASP A 677 -3.01 9.41 -21.42
C ASP A 677 -3.23 10.17 -22.76
N THR A 678 -2.53 9.76 -23.82
CA THR A 678 -2.62 10.35 -25.16
C THR A 678 -3.56 9.53 -26.04
N CYS A 679 -4.53 10.18 -26.67
CA CYS A 679 -5.41 9.53 -27.63
C CYS A 679 -4.75 9.46 -29.00
N SER A 680 -4.26 8.26 -29.36
CA SER A 680 -3.76 7.98 -30.71
C SER A 680 -4.86 8.18 -31.76
N GLY A 681 -4.52 8.57 -32.99
CA GLY A 681 -5.48 9.07 -34.00
C GLY A 681 -6.62 8.14 -34.44
N SER A 682 -6.65 6.87 -34.01
CA SER A 682 -7.82 5.98 -34.14
C SER A 682 -8.86 6.14 -33.00
N TYR A 683 -8.57 6.99 -32.02
CA TYR A 683 -9.38 7.24 -30.83
C TYR A 683 -9.44 8.74 -30.52
N HIS A 684 -10.34 9.15 -29.61
CA HIS A 684 -10.47 10.52 -29.10
C HIS A 684 -10.73 10.53 -27.59
N CYS A 685 -10.50 11.68 -26.94
CA CYS A 685 -10.97 11.91 -25.58
C CYS A 685 -12.43 12.37 -25.57
N GLU A 686 -13.22 11.83 -24.64
CA GLU A 686 -14.57 12.29 -24.27
C GLU A 686 -14.55 12.81 -22.82
N ASP A 687 -15.18 13.96 -22.54
CA ASP A 687 -15.16 14.56 -21.20
C ASP A 687 -15.80 13.61 -20.17
N GLY A 688 -15.08 13.33 -19.08
CA GLY A 688 -15.47 12.34 -18.08
C GLY A 688 -15.03 10.89 -18.36
N SER A 689 -14.54 10.57 -19.56
CA SER A 689 -14.03 9.22 -19.88
C SER A 689 -12.57 9.04 -19.45
N TYR A 690 -12.30 8.01 -18.66
CA TYR A 690 -10.95 7.61 -18.25
C TYR A 690 -10.17 6.85 -19.35
N TYR A 691 -10.76 6.63 -20.52
CA TYR A 691 -10.15 5.94 -21.66
C TYR A 691 -10.52 6.63 -22.98
N CYS A 692 -9.65 6.54 -23.98
CA CYS A 692 -9.92 7.07 -25.30
C CYS A 692 -10.98 6.22 -26.02
N VAL A 693 -11.99 6.87 -26.60
CA VAL A 693 -13.10 6.24 -27.31
C VAL A 693 -12.70 6.01 -28.77
N GLU A 694 -13.03 4.85 -29.35
CA GLU A 694 -12.68 4.53 -30.76
C GLU A 694 -13.44 5.46 -31.72
N ASN A 695 -12.77 5.95 -32.76
CA ASN A 695 -13.37 6.89 -33.72
C ASN A 695 -14.31 6.16 -34.71
N GLU A 696 -15.36 6.83 -35.18
CA GLU A 696 -16.33 6.30 -36.16
C GLU A 696 -15.94 6.64 -37.63
N CYS A 697 -15.07 7.63 -37.78
CA CYS A 697 -14.53 8.14 -39.04
C CYS A 697 -13.15 8.79 -38.84
N ASP A 698 -12.41 9.03 -39.93
CA ASP A 698 -11.10 9.69 -39.87
C ASP A 698 -11.22 11.18 -39.52
N PRO A 699 -10.64 11.65 -38.40
CA PRO A 699 -10.86 13.01 -37.90
C PRO A 699 -10.58 14.12 -38.92
N GLY A 700 -11.55 15.04 -39.08
CA GLY A 700 -11.45 16.18 -39.99
C GLY A 700 -11.54 15.84 -41.49
N ARG A 701 -11.92 14.61 -41.88
CA ARG A 701 -12.14 14.21 -43.28
C ARG A 701 -13.63 14.20 -43.67
N PRO A 702 -13.98 14.38 -44.95
CA PRO A 702 -15.30 14.00 -45.46
C PRO A 702 -15.56 12.51 -45.22
N ALA A 703 -16.76 12.16 -44.76
CA ALA A 703 -17.12 10.81 -44.31
C ALA A 703 -18.57 10.45 -44.67
N CYS A 704 -18.90 9.16 -44.65
CA CYS A 704 -20.24 8.66 -44.95
C CYS A 704 -20.89 8.03 -43.71
N ASP A 705 -21.94 8.68 -43.22
CA ASP A 705 -22.89 8.16 -42.23
C ASP A 705 -23.99 7.42 -43.01
N GLY A 706 -23.79 6.13 -43.27
CA GLY A 706 -24.62 5.35 -44.18
C GLY A 706 -24.75 6.01 -45.56
N THR A 707 -25.97 6.36 -45.96
CA THR A 707 -26.26 7.07 -47.22
C THR A 707 -26.02 8.59 -47.16
N ARG A 708 -25.46 9.13 -46.07
CA ARG A 708 -25.30 10.57 -45.86
C ARG A 708 -23.84 11.03 -45.95
N ALA A 709 -23.57 11.88 -46.93
CA ALA A 709 -22.30 12.59 -47.08
C ALA A 709 -22.19 13.72 -46.04
N THR A 710 -21.29 13.57 -45.07
CA THR A 710 -21.01 14.53 -44.00
C THR A 710 -19.48 14.72 -43.83
N ASN A 711 -19.04 15.42 -42.78
CA ASN A 711 -17.64 15.38 -42.36
C ASN A 711 -17.50 14.61 -41.05
N CYS A 712 -16.29 14.19 -40.76
CA CYS A 712 -15.86 13.76 -39.45
C CYS A 712 -15.34 14.95 -38.63
N SER A 713 -15.78 15.06 -37.39
CA SER A 713 -15.28 16.05 -36.43
C SER A 713 -13.80 15.80 -36.07
N PRO A 714 -13.11 16.76 -35.41
CA PRO A 714 -11.78 16.53 -34.85
C PRO A 714 -11.72 15.40 -33.80
N ASN A 715 -12.86 15.03 -33.22
CA ASN A 715 -13.00 13.96 -32.24
C ASN A 715 -13.50 12.65 -32.89
N GLY A 716 -13.34 12.45 -34.20
CA GLY A 716 -13.64 11.16 -34.83
C GLY A 716 -15.11 10.74 -34.93
N LEU A 717 -16.04 11.58 -34.45
CA LEU A 717 -17.49 11.42 -34.56
C LEU A 717 -18.04 12.15 -35.79
N PHE A 718 -19.13 11.66 -36.38
CA PHE A 718 -19.79 12.32 -37.52
C PHE A 718 -20.36 13.72 -37.17
N GLU A 719 -20.18 14.70 -38.05
CA GLU A 719 -20.79 16.02 -37.89
C GLU A 719 -22.31 15.96 -38.14
N ALA A 720 -23.09 16.56 -37.23
CA ALA A 720 -24.54 16.63 -37.30
C ALA A 720 -25.03 17.51 -38.47
N GLY A 721 -25.23 16.90 -39.63
CA GLY A 721 -25.63 17.56 -40.87
C GLY A 721 -25.46 16.65 -42.07
N GLY A 722 -25.01 17.20 -43.19
CA GLY A 722 -24.68 16.46 -44.41
C GLY A 722 -25.78 16.41 -45.47
N THR A 723 -25.44 15.81 -46.62
CA THR A 723 -26.34 15.57 -47.76
C THR A 723 -26.74 14.11 -47.80
N VAL A 724 -28.03 13.80 -47.70
CA VAL A 724 -28.54 12.44 -47.96
C VAL A 724 -28.45 12.17 -49.45
N CYS A 725 -27.74 11.12 -49.82
CA CYS A 725 -27.51 10.73 -51.21
C CYS A 725 -28.69 9.91 -51.76
N GLY A 726 -29.07 10.13 -53.01
CA GLY A 726 -30.21 9.44 -53.64
C GLY A 726 -29.97 7.98 -54.01
N GLN A 727 -28.72 7.53 -53.96
CA GLN A 727 -28.28 6.13 -54.10
C GLN A 727 -27.29 5.84 -52.97
N TYR A 728 -26.02 6.25 -53.13
CA TYR A 728 -24.93 5.83 -52.24
C TYR A 728 -24.03 7.00 -51.82
N CYS A 729 -23.27 6.81 -50.74
CA CYS A 729 -22.21 7.71 -50.31
C CYS A 729 -20.85 6.98 -50.36
N ALA A 730 -19.83 7.63 -50.92
CA ALA A 730 -18.44 7.20 -50.89
C ALA A 730 -17.51 8.41 -50.73
N GLY A 731 -16.48 8.31 -49.91
CA GLY A 731 -15.48 9.37 -49.67
C GLY A 731 -16.06 10.69 -49.15
N GLY A 732 -17.20 10.64 -48.44
CA GLY A 732 -17.94 11.84 -48.03
C GLY A 732 -18.62 12.60 -49.17
N ALA A 733 -18.90 11.92 -50.29
CA ALA A 733 -19.61 12.47 -51.45
C ALA A 733 -20.68 11.48 -51.95
N CYS A 734 -21.69 11.99 -52.64
CA CYS A 734 -22.72 11.15 -53.23
C CYS A 734 -22.25 10.53 -54.56
N VAL A 735 -22.36 9.20 -54.66
CA VAL A 735 -22.00 8.43 -55.86
C VAL A 735 -23.21 7.61 -56.35
N ASN A 736 -23.15 7.21 -57.62
CA ASN A 736 -24.25 6.47 -58.27
C ASN A 736 -24.06 4.95 -58.23
N GLU A 737 -22.81 4.48 -58.12
CA GLU A 737 -22.38 3.08 -58.20
C GLU A 737 -21.20 2.90 -57.23
N PHE A 738 -21.02 1.70 -56.66
CA PHE A 738 -19.86 1.29 -55.87
C PHE A 738 -18.76 0.71 -56.80
N PHE A 739 -17.58 0.41 -56.27
CA PHE A 739 -16.50 -0.25 -57.01
C PHE A 739 -16.94 -1.61 -57.57
N SER A 740 -16.74 -1.80 -58.87
CA SER A 740 -16.89 -3.08 -59.56
C SER A 740 -15.84 -3.23 -60.65
N GLU A 741 -15.25 -4.42 -60.79
CA GLU A 741 -14.30 -4.77 -61.85
C GLU A 741 -14.59 -6.18 -62.36
N ASP A 742 -14.99 -6.27 -63.63
CA ASP A 742 -15.26 -7.53 -64.34
C ASP A 742 -14.03 -8.09 -65.08
N PHE A 743 -13.00 -7.27 -65.30
CA PHE A 743 -11.83 -7.55 -66.13
C PHE A 743 -12.12 -7.87 -67.61
N ASP A 744 -13.36 -7.69 -68.10
CA ASP A 744 -13.80 -8.12 -69.44
C ASP A 744 -13.28 -7.24 -70.58
N THR A 745 -12.84 -6.02 -70.27
CA THR A 745 -12.57 -5.00 -71.31
C THR A 745 -11.16 -4.42 -71.27
N SER A 746 -10.58 -4.16 -70.08
CA SER A 746 -9.26 -3.56 -69.93
C SER A 746 -8.75 -3.61 -68.49
N LEU A 747 -7.44 -3.42 -68.29
CA LEU A 747 -6.86 -3.13 -66.97
C LEU A 747 -6.73 -1.60 -66.74
N THR A 748 -7.77 -0.84 -67.06
CA THR A 748 -7.76 0.62 -66.90
C THR A 748 -7.89 1.00 -65.42
N GLY A 749 -7.12 1.99 -64.95
CA GLY A 749 -7.06 2.37 -63.53
C GLY A 749 -6.12 1.50 -62.68
N TRP A 750 -5.93 0.24 -63.04
CA TRP A 750 -4.99 -0.66 -62.37
C TRP A 750 -3.52 -0.31 -62.64
N SER A 751 -2.73 -0.20 -61.57
CA SER A 751 -1.30 0.10 -61.59
C SER A 751 -0.48 -1.14 -61.26
N SER A 752 0.43 -1.56 -62.15
CA SER A 752 1.39 -2.64 -61.88
C SER A 752 2.48 -2.15 -60.91
N VAL A 753 2.52 -2.75 -59.72
CA VAL A 753 3.40 -2.33 -58.62
C VAL A 753 4.73 -3.08 -58.63
N ASN A 754 4.76 -4.31 -59.17
CA ASN A 754 5.93 -5.18 -59.18
C ASN A 754 6.27 -5.69 -60.59
N ALA A 755 7.52 -5.51 -61.02
CA ALA A 755 8.00 -5.95 -62.33
C ALA A 755 8.24 -7.48 -62.45
N ASP A 756 8.30 -8.20 -61.31
CA ASP A 756 8.43 -9.66 -61.25
C ASP A 756 7.08 -10.40 -61.41
N VAL A 757 6.00 -9.68 -61.70
CA VAL A 757 4.70 -10.22 -62.11
C VAL A 757 4.22 -9.53 -63.39
N GLN A 758 3.81 -10.31 -64.38
CA GLN A 758 3.10 -9.81 -65.55
C GLN A 758 1.58 -9.95 -65.32
N ALA A 759 0.86 -8.84 -65.36
CA ALA A 759 -0.59 -8.81 -65.44
C ALA A 759 -1.07 -8.84 -66.90
N SER A 760 -2.19 -9.54 -67.13
CA SER A 760 -2.78 -9.74 -68.45
C SER A 760 -4.24 -10.17 -68.33
N LEU A 761 -5.03 -10.00 -69.38
CA LEU A 761 -6.38 -10.57 -69.48
C LEU A 761 -6.35 -11.87 -70.27
N ASP A 762 -7.11 -12.88 -69.84
CA ASP A 762 -7.19 -14.20 -70.48
C ASP A 762 -8.62 -14.75 -70.48
N GLY A 763 -8.98 -15.52 -71.51
CA GLY A 763 -10.33 -16.06 -71.73
C GLY A 763 -10.68 -17.30 -70.89
N THR A 764 -10.09 -17.45 -69.71
CA THR A 764 -10.50 -18.47 -68.73
C THR A 764 -11.28 -17.75 -67.63
N THR A 765 -12.60 -17.87 -67.61
CA THR A 765 -13.49 -17.07 -66.75
C THR A 765 -14.10 -17.90 -65.62
N ALA A 766 -14.60 -17.24 -64.58
CA ALA A 766 -15.26 -17.85 -63.43
C ALA A 766 -16.74 -18.14 -63.68
N THR A 767 -17.40 -17.31 -64.49
CA THR A 767 -18.83 -17.39 -64.80
C THR A 767 -19.09 -17.35 -66.30
N GLU A 768 -20.29 -17.77 -66.74
CA GLU A 768 -20.72 -17.65 -68.15
C GLU A 768 -21.08 -16.20 -68.55
N SER A 769 -21.09 -15.27 -67.58
CA SER A 769 -21.30 -13.83 -67.79
C SER A 769 -20.02 -13.06 -68.10
N SER A 770 -18.86 -13.50 -67.59
CA SER A 770 -17.55 -12.95 -67.92
C SER A 770 -17.04 -13.48 -69.27
N ALA A 771 -16.36 -12.63 -70.02
CA ALA A 771 -15.61 -12.92 -71.24
C ALA A 771 -14.07 -13.03 -71.00
N GLN A 772 -13.51 -12.37 -69.98
CA GLN A 772 -12.10 -12.44 -69.60
C GLN A 772 -11.91 -12.40 -68.07
N SER A 773 -10.82 -13.00 -67.56
CA SER A 773 -10.35 -12.78 -66.18
C SER A 773 -8.95 -12.15 -66.15
N LEU A 774 -8.61 -11.53 -65.02
CA LEU A 774 -7.23 -11.14 -64.74
C LEU A 774 -6.38 -12.40 -64.53
N LEU A 775 -5.36 -12.55 -65.37
CA LEU A 775 -4.26 -13.50 -65.19
C LEU A 775 -3.00 -12.78 -64.74
N LEU A 776 -2.55 -13.09 -63.53
CA LEU A 776 -1.26 -12.69 -62.98
C LEU A 776 -0.26 -13.85 -63.12
N THR A 777 0.83 -13.64 -63.86
CA THR A 777 1.88 -14.64 -64.12
C THR A 777 3.21 -14.19 -63.54
N ARG A 778 3.85 -15.03 -62.72
CA ARG A 778 5.14 -14.72 -62.08
C ARG A 778 6.31 -14.87 -63.06
N THR A 779 7.20 -13.88 -63.06
CA THR A 779 8.47 -13.89 -63.82
C THR A 779 9.71 -13.93 -62.92
N GLY A 780 9.62 -13.47 -61.66
CA GLY A 780 10.74 -13.42 -60.70
C GLY A 780 10.56 -14.25 -59.41
N SER A 781 11.22 -13.82 -58.33
CA SER A 781 11.23 -14.49 -57.01
C SER A 781 10.73 -13.54 -55.93
N MET A 782 9.55 -13.82 -55.35
CA MET A 782 8.67 -12.76 -54.86
C MET A 782 8.26 -12.83 -53.38
N SER A 783 7.92 -11.66 -52.86
CA SER A 783 6.87 -11.42 -51.86
C SER A 783 6.29 -10.01 -52.09
N GLY A 784 4.97 -9.84 -52.14
CA GLY A 784 4.30 -8.53 -52.20
C GLY A 784 3.39 -8.29 -53.42
N THR A 785 2.58 -7.23 -53.33
CA THR A 785 1.56 -6.82 -54.32
C THR A 785 2.07 -6.82 -55.76
N ALA A 786 1.27 -7.40 -56.67
CA ALA A 786 1.53 -7.39 -58.11
C ALA A 786 0.90 -6.16 -58.80
N ILE A 787 -0.38 -5.92 -58.53
CA ILE A 787 -1.19 -4.88 -59.16
C ILE A 787 -2.20 -4.31 -58.15
N SER A 788 -2.52 -3.03 -58.25
CA SER A 788 -3.46 -2.34 -57.34
C SER A 788 -4.30 -1.27 -58.06
N VAL A 789 -5.47 -0.96 -57.51
CA VAL A 789 -6.35 0.13 -57.97
C VAL A 789 -6.79 0.97 -56.77
N GLU A 790 -6.86 2.29 -56.95
CA GLU A 790 -7.25 3.26 -55.92
C GLU A 790 -8.52 4.01 -56.38
N PHE A 791 -9.44 4.23 -55.46
CA PHE A 791 -10.80 4.78 -55.68
C PHE A 791 -11.27 5.55 -54.42
N PRO A 792 -12.39 6.29 -54.45
CA PRO A 792 -12.94 6.94 -53.25
C PRO A 792 -13.22 5.93 -52.13
N GLU A 793 -13.16 6.33 -50.86
CA GLU A 793 -13.38 5.35 -49.78
C GLU A 793 -14.84 4.90 -49.68
N GLU A 794 -15.07 3.60 -49.81
CA GLU A 794 -16.39 2.97 -49.79
C GLU A 794 -16.59 2.12 -48.53
N ARG A 795 -17.83 2.09 -48.02
CA ARG A 795 -18.27 1.28 -46.87
C ARG A 795 -19.37 0.28 -47.28
N PRO A 796 -19.08 -0.74 -48.13
CA PRO A 796 -20.07 -1.71 -48.57
C PRO A 796 -20.49 -2.67 -47.44
N GLN A 797 -21.72 -3.19 -47.47
CA GLN A 797 -22.16 -4.28 -46.57
C GLN A 797 -21.75 -5.66 -47.08
N ALA A 798 -21.39 -5.82 -48.35
CA ALA A 798 -20.76 -7.03 -48.87
C ALA A 798 -19.71 -6.75 -49.95
N ILE A 799 -18.72 -7.64 -50.03
CA ILE A 799 -17.66 -7.62 -51.05
C ILE A 799 -17.47 -9.05 -51.55
N SER A 800 -17.56 -9.26 -52.86
CA SER A 800 -17.35 -10.57 -53.49
C SER A 800 -16.25 -10.54 -54.55
N TRP A 801 -15.59 -11.69 -54.75
CA TRP A 801 -14.67 -11.93 -55.87
C TRP A 801 -14.51 -13.43 -56.13
N TRP A 802 -14.15 -13.78 -57.35
CA TRP A 802 -13.67 -15.11 -57.69
C TRP A 802 -12.14 -15.15 -57.70
N ALA A 803 -11.55 -16.27 -57.28
CA ALA A 803 -10.12 -16.53 -57.47
C ALA A 803 -9.80 -17.99 -57.81
N MET A 804 -8.73 -18.19 -58.58
CA MET A 804 -8.19 -19.50 -58.98
C MET A 804 -6.65 -19.48 -59.00
N VAL A 805 -6.02 -20.64 -58.76
CA VAL A 805 -4.55 -20.81 -58.74
C VAL A 805 -4.11 -22.06 -59.50
N ASP A 806 -2.95 -21.99 -60.17
CA ASP A 806 -2.43 -23.08 -61.04
C ASP A 806 -2.01 -24.34 -60.27
N ARG A 807 -1.77 -24.22 -58.96
CA ARG A 807 -1.32 -25.33 -58.11
C ARG A 807 -1.52 -25.05 -56.63
N THR A 808 -1.56 -26.11 -55.84
CA THR A 808 -1.58 -26.02 -54.38
C THR A 808 -0.20 -25.65 -53.82
N GLY A 809 -0.11 -24.55 -53.07
CA GLY A 809 1.09 -24.06 -52.38
C GLY A 809 0.79 -23.35 -51.06
N SER A 810 1.82 -23.10 -50.25
CA SER A 810 1.75 -22.17 -49.10
C SER A 810 1.89 -20.75 -49.62
N ASP A 811 0.89 -19.90 -49.39
CA ASP A 811 0.79 -18.56 -49.98
C ASP A 811 0.69 -18.67 -51.52
N ALA A 812 -0.54 -18.90 -51.99
CA ALA A 812 -0.84 -19.11 -53.41
C ALA A 812 -1.52 -17.89 -54.07
N SER A 813 -2.47 -17.20 -53.42
CA SER A 813 -2.86 -15.82 -53.80
C SER A 813 -3.45 -15.04 -52.62
N THR A 814 -3.50 -13.71 -52.74
CA THR A 814 -3.99 -12.78 -51.72
C THR A 814 -4.72 -11.60 -52.37
N ILE A 815 -5.83 -11.16 -51.78
CA ILE A 815 -6.41 -9.81 -51.99
C ILE A 815 -6.24 -9.02 -50.70
N ARG A 816 -5.99 -7.72 -50.82
CA ARG A 816 -5.90 -6.79 -49.69
C ARG A 816 -6.74 -5.56 -49.98
N PHE A 817 -7.55 -5.19 -49.00
CA PHE A 817 -8.40 -4.01 -49.01
C PHE A 817 -7.83 -3.02 -47.99
N TYR A 818 -7.55 -1.79 -48.41
CA TYR A 818 -6.99 -0.72 -47.57
C TYR A 818 -7.92 0.49 -47.55
N SER A 819 -8.02 1.13 -46.40
CA SER A 819 -8.47 2.52 -46.21
C SER A 819 -7.38 3.55 -46.59
N ASP A 820 -7.72 4.85 -46.58
CA ASP A 820 -6.85 6.00 -46.89
C ASP A 820 -5.49 5.98 -46.13
N GLN A 821 -4.40 6.33 -46.82
CA GLN A 821 -3.01 6.45 -46.32
C GLN A 821 -2.36 5.25 -45.57
N GLN A 822 -3.09 4.19 -45.22
CA GLN A 822 -2.58 3.09 -44.40
C GLN A 822 -1.50 2.25 -45.12
N THR A 823 -0.48 1.81 -44.38
CA THR A 823 0.48 0.78 -44.82
C THR A 823 -0.05 -0.64 -44.60
N GLU A 824 -0.88 -0.84 -43.58
CA GLU A 824 -1.55 -2.11 -43.28
C GLU A 824 -2.97 -2.16 -43.87
N PRO A 825 -3.52 -3.33 -44.24
CA PRO A 825 -4.83 -3.42 -44.89
C PRO A 825 -5.96 -3.61 -43.88
N THR A 826 -6.97 -2.74 -43.95
CA THR A 826 -8.24 -2.80 -43.21
C THR A 826 -8.91 -4.19 -43.30
N VAL A 827 -8.77 -4.87 -44.46
CA VAL A 827 -9.02 -6.32 -44.57
C VAL A 827 -7.90 -7.02 -45.36
N THR A 828 -7.24 -7.99 -44.71
CA THR A 828 -6.23 -8.87 -45.32
C THR A 828 -6.78 -10.29 -45.51
N HIS A 829 -6.82 -10.81 -46.75
CA HIS A 829 -7.33 -12.17 -47.00
C HIS A 829 -6.44 -12.97 -47.98
N GLY A 830 -5.90 -14.11 -47.51
CA GLY A 830 -4.87 -14.91 -48.18
C GLY A 830 -5.35 -16.33 -48.50
N PHE A 831 -5.97 -16.49 -49.67
CA PHE A 831 -6.92 -17.57 -49.97
C PHE A 831 -6.42 -18.99 -49.92
N PHE A 832 -5.11 -19.23 -50.02
CA PHE A 832 -4.63 -20.54 -50.44
C PHE A 832 -3.31 -20.88 -49.74
N ALA A 833 -3.36 -21.80 -48.76
CA ALA A 833 -2.18 -22.28 -48.02
C ALA A 833 -2.19 -23.80 -47.78
N ALA A 834 -1.40 -24.53 -48.58
CA ALA A 834 -1.43 -25.99 -48.79
C ALA A 834 -1.28 -26.93 -47.56
N ALA A 835 -1.03 -26.41 -46.37
CA ALA A 835 -0.97 -27.19 -45.13
C ALA A 835 -2.22 -27.05 -44.23
N MET A 836 -3.07 -26.04 -44.44
CA MET A 836 -4.27 -25.79 -43.60
C MET A 836 -5.48 -25.24 -44.37
N GLY A 837 -5.44 -25.17 -45.71
CA GLY A 837 -6.59 -24.76 -46.52
C GLY A 837 -6.67 -23.28 -46.84
N ILE A 838 -7.90 -22.76 -46.91
CA ILE A 838 -8.25 -21.36 -47.17
C ILE A 838 -8.09 -20.52 -45.89
N ARG A 839 -7.55 -19.29 -45.96
CA ARG A 839 -7.19 -18.52 -44.75
C ARG A 839 -7.42 -17.00 -44.82
N ARG A 840 -7.76 -16.44 -43.65
CA ARG A 840 -7.40 -15.07 -43.22
C ARG A 840 -5.90 -15.02 -42.87
N ASN A 841 -5.25 -13.86 -43.00
CA ASN A 841 -3.90 -13.66 -42.45
C ASN A 841 -3.93 -12.56 -41.38
N TYR A 842 -3.03 -12.66 -40.39
CA TYR A 842 -3.06 -11.97 -39.09
C TYR A 842 -4.30 -12.28 -38.22
N GLY A 843 -4.18 -12.07 -36.91
CA GLY A 843 -5.22 -12.35 -35.92
C GLY A 843 -5.25 -13.80 -35.41
N SER A 844 -6.10 -14.65 -36.00
CA SER A 844 -6.44 -15.99 -35.47
C SER A 844 -6.81 -17.01 -36.57
N MET A 845 -6.90 -18.30 -36.21
CA MET A 845 -7.15 -19.43 -37.14
C MET A 845 -8.59 -19.41 -37.66
N ALA A 846 -8.87 -19.38 -38.97
CA ALA A 846 -8.52 -20.32 -40.07
C ALA A 846 -9.46 -21.54 -40.17
N THR A 847 -10.22 -21.59 -41.27
CA THR A 847 -11.14 -22.69 -41.63
C THR A 847 -10.44 -23.70 -42.53
N SER A 848 -10.44 -24.98 -42.14
CA SER A 848 -9.56 -26.00 -42.75
C SER A 848 -10.09 -26.59 -44.07
N ASP A 849 -10.51 -25.75 -45.00
CA ASP A 849 -11.02 -26.14 -46.31
C ASP A 849 -9.89 -26.40 -47.30
N ASN A 850 -9.68 -27.67 -47.67
CA ASN A 850 -8.74 -28.04 -48.73
C ASN A 850 -9.22 -27.50 -50.07
N TYR A 851 -8.37 -26.71 -50.73
CA TYR A 851 -8.62 -26.21 -52.08
C TYR A 851 -7.95 -27.08 -53.15
N LEU A 852 -8.38 -26.91 -54.40
CA LEU A 852 -7.85 -27.59 -55.58
C LEU A 852 -7.17 -26.60 -56.52
N ALA A 853 -6.15 -27.08 -57.23
CA ALA A 853 -5.58 -26.40 -58.39
C ALA A 853 -6.61 -26.34 -59.53
N ASP A 854 -6.51 -25.34 -60.41
CA ASP A 854 -7.34 -25.17 -61.60
C ASP A 854 -8.86 -25.23 -61.32
N ARG A 855 -9.26 -24.75 -60.13
CA ARG A 855 -10.65 -24.53 -59.73
C ARG A 855 -10.86 -23.09 -59.27
N TRP A 856 -11.93 -22.48 -59.76
CA TRP A 856 -12.51 -21.26 -59.22
C TRP A 856 -13.22 -21.49 -57.88
N TYR A 857 -13.07 -20.51 -57.01
CA TYR A 857 -13.79 -20.39 -55.75
C TYR A 857 -14.43 -19.00 -55.67
N HIS A 858 -15.70 -18.94 -55.27
CA HIS A 858 -16.37 -17.69 -54.95
C HIS A 858 -16.09 -17.34 -53.49
N PHE A 859 -15.61 -16.12 -53.25
CA PHE A 859 -15.33 -15.60 -51.92
C PHE A 859 -16.21 -14.39 -51.67
N GLU A 860 -16.81 -14.33 -50.48
CA GLU A 860 -17.73 -13.26 -50.15
C GLU A 860 -17.53 -12.85 -48.69
N LEU A 861 -17.37 -11.56 -48.46
CA LEU A 861 -17.63 -10.91 -47.19
C LEU A 861 -19.07 -10.42 -47.26
N ARG A 862 -19.91 -10.72 -46.26
CA ARG A 862 -21.29 -10.20 -46.17
C ARG A 862 -21.55 -9.69 -44.76
N ASN A 863 -22.63 -8.93 -44.57
CA ASN A 863 -23.01 -8.37 -43.28
C ASN A 863 -21.85 -7.57 -42.64
N ILE A 864 -21.13 -6.78 -43.45
CA ILE A 864 -20.00 -5.98 -43.00
C ILE A 864 -20.53 -4.77 -42.21
N ASP A 865 -20.48 -4.90 -40.89
CA ASP A 865 -20.75 -3.81 -39.96
C ASP A 865 -19.45 -3.04 -39.69
N TRP A 866 -19.35 -1.86 -40.27
CA TRP A 866 -18.21 -0.95 -40.10
C TRP A 866 -18.13 -0.30 -38.71
N SER A 867 -19.20 -0.35 -37.91
CA SER A 867 -19.27 0.23 -36.56
C SER A 867 -18.83 -0.77 -35.47
N THR A 868 -19.43 -1.96 -35.40
CA THR A 868 -18.95 -3.02 -34.49
C THR A 868 -17.70 -3.74 -35.02
N ARG A 869 -17.35 -3.47 -36.28
CA ARG A 869 -16.20 -4.00 -37.03
C ARG A 869 -16.30 -5.51 -37.31
N TRP A 870 -17.49 -6.06 -37.57
CA TRP A 870 -17.68 -7.50 -37.86
C TRP A 870 -18.16 -7.77 -39.29
N PHE A 871 -17.88 -8.98 -39.80
CA PHE A 871 -18.42 -9.49 -41.06
C PHE A 871 -18.51 -11.03 -41.07
N ASP A 872 -19.39 -11.55 -41.93
CA ASP A 872 -19.48 -12.97 -42.24
C ASP A 872 -18.64 -13.32 -43.47
N PHE A 873 -17.82 -14.38 -43.38
CA PHE A 873 -17.02 -14.87 -44.52
C PHE A 873 -17.60 -16.16 -45.12
N TYR A 874 -17.88 -16.15 -46.41
CA TYR A 874 -18.40 -17.27 -47.19
C TYR A 874 -17.38 -17.75 -48.24
N VAL A 875 -17.42 -19.06 -48.53
CA VAL A 875 -16.72 -19.67 -49.67
C VAL A 875 -17.67 -20.61 -50.39
N ASP A 876 -17.85 -20.38 -51.70
CA ASP A 876 -18.83 -21.03 -52.57
C ASP A 876 -20.26 -20.96 -52.00
N GLY A 877 -20.65 -19.78 -51.50
CA GLY A 877 -21.96 -19.54 -50.88
C GLY A 877 -22.17 -20.17 -49.49
N VAL A 878 -21.16 -20.86 -48.93
CA VAL A 878 -21.23 -21.51 -47.61
C VAL A 878 -20.49 -20.67 -46.56
N LEU A 879 -21.17 -20.28 -45.49
CA LEU A 879 -20.60 -19.56 -44.34
C LEU A 879 -19.48 -20.38 -43.70
N ARG A 880 -18.32 -19.74 -43.48
CA ARG A 880 -17.11 -20.35 -42.93
C ARG A 880 -16.79 -19.83 -41.53
N SER A 881 -16.88 -18.52 -41.31
CA SER A 881 -16.56 -17.88 -40.04
C SER A 881 -17.12 -16.46 -39.98
N GLN A 882 -17.57 -16.03 -38.80
CA GLN A 882 -17.73 -14.61 -38.48
C GLN A 882 -16.37 -14.06 -38.03
N LEU A 883 -15.99 -12.88 -38.50
CA LEU A 883 -14.64 -12.31 -38.36
C LEU A 883 -14.70 -10.81 -38.06
N ARG A 884 -13.70 -10.28 -37.35
CA ARG A 884 -13.52 -8.83 -37.14
C ARG A 884 -12.74 -8.21 -38.31
N LEU A 885 -13.02 -6.96 -38.68
CA LEU A 885 -12.14 -6.09 -39.46
C LEU A 885 -10.89 -5.75 -38.62
N GLU A 886 -9.78 -5.38 -39.26
CA GLU A 886 -8.63 -4.84 -38.52
C GLU A 886 -8.92 -3.42 -38.01
N PRO A 887 -8.28 -2.95 -36.91
CA PRO A 887 -8.57 -1.66 -36.27
C PRO A 887 -8.09 -0.42 -37.05
N VAL A 888 -7.65 -0.57 -38.30
CA VAL A 888 -7.01 0.48 -39.12
C VAL A 888 -7.90 0.94 -40.28
N GLY A 889 -8.35 2.19 -40.20
CA GLY A 889 -9.21 2.84 -41.20
C GLY A 889 -10.69 2.43 -41.10
N TYR A 890 -11.56 3.09 -41.87
CA TYR A 890 -13.01 2.98 -41.73
C TYR A 890 -13.77 2.70 -43.05
N GLY A 891 -13.07 2.20 -44.07
CA GLY A 891 -13.65 1.81 -45.35
C GLY A 891 -12.61 1.14 -46.23
N VAL A 892 -12.86 1.10 -47.54
CA VAL A 892 -11.89 0.67 -48.56
C VAL A 892 -11.76 1.71 -49.66
N SER A 893 -10.54 2.19 -49.89
CA SER A 893 -10.15 3.10 -50.98
C SER A 893 -9.08 2.50 -51.92
N ARG A 894 -8.50 1.34 -51.58
CA ARG A 894 -7.55 0.62 -52.44
C ARG A 894 -7.69 -0.89 -52.36
N ILE A 895 -7.69 -1.54 -53.53
CA ILE A 895 -7.54 -2.99 -53.68
C ILE A 895 -6.10 -3.30 -54.14
N SER A 896 -5.53 -4.40 -53.65
CA SER A 896 -4.25 -4.94 -54.13
C SER A 896 -4.33 -6.45 -54.30
N LEU A 897 -3.80 -6.93 -55.43
CA LEU A 897 -3.80 -8.35 -55.81
C LEU A 897 -2.37 -8.91 -55.86
N GLU A 898 -2.19 -10.12 -55.36
CA GLU A 898 -0.90 -10.83 -55.33
C GLU A 898 -1.09 -12.32 -55.64
N CYS A 899 -0.26 -12.87 -56.53
CA CYS A 899 0.05 -14.30 -56.52
C CYS A 899 1.14 -14.55 -55.49
N GLY A 900 0.94 -15.49 -54.58
CA GLY A 900 1.93 -15.78 -53.55
C GLY A 900 3.14 -16.58 -54.08
N SER A 901 4.14 -16.77 -53.22
CA SER A 901 5.43 -17.35 -53.63
C SER A 901 5.36 -18.80 -54.13
N ALA A 902 4.29 -19.54 -53.84
CA ALA A 902 4.19 -20.96 -54.11
C ALA A 902 3.45 -21.35 -55.40
N VAL A 903 2.91 -20.43 -56.19
CA VAL A 903 2.25 -20.66 -57.51
C VAL A 903 3.13 -20.24 -58.70
N ALA A 904 2.77 -20.59 -59.93
CA ALA A 904 3.32 -19.94 -61.13
C ALA A 904 2.37 -18.84 -61.65
N SER A 905 1.06 -19.02 -61.50
CA SER A 905 0.05 -18.03 -61.83
C SER A 905 -1.20 -18.13 -60.96
N CYS A 906 -1.88 -17.01 -60.80
CA CYS A 906 -3.16 -16.89 -60.13
C CYS A 906 -4.10 -15.99 -60.93
N ARG A 907 -5.40 -16.09 -60.65
CA ARG A 907 -6.44 -15.37 -61.36
C ARG A 907 -7.46 -14.75 -60.41
N PHE A 908 -8.04 -13.65 -60.85
CA PHE A 908 -9.14 -12.95 -60.20
C PHE A 908 -10.18 -12.54 -61.25
N ASP A 909 -11.45 -12.57 -60.87
CA ASP A 909 -12.60 -12.34 -61.76
C ASP A 909 -13.78 -11.79 -60.93
N GLN A 910 -14.61 -10.93 -61.52
CA GLN A 910 -15.73 -10.19 -60.91
C GLN A 910 -15.51 -9.75 -59.45
N ILE A 911 -14.72 -8.68 -59.23
CA ILE A 911 -14.60 -8.04 -57.91
C ILE A 911 -15.72 -7.01 -57.76
N GLU A 912 -16.67 -7.25 -56.86
CA GLU A 912 -17.91 -6.46 -56.73
C GLU A 912 -18.12 -6.01 -55.28
N PHE A 913 -18.45 -4.72 -55.08
CA PHE A 913 -18.86 -4.14 -53.79
C PHE A 913 -20.36 -3.86 -53.81
N THR A 914 -21.09 -4.20 -52.75
CA THR A 914 -22.54 -3.94 -52.65
C THR A 914 -22.90 -3.10 -51.42
N PRO A 915 -23.91 -2.21 -51.54
CA PRO A 915 -24.41 -1.40 -50.41
C PRO A 915 -24.95 -2.23 -49.25
#